data_AF-A0A949LD25-F1
#
_entry.id   AF-A0A949LD25-F1
#
_cell.length_a   1.000
_cell.length_b   1.000
_cell.length_c   1.000
_cell.angle_alpha   90.00
_cell.angle_beta   90.00
_cell.angle_gamma   90.00
#
_symmetry.space_group_name_H-M   'P 1'
#
loop_
_entity.id
_entity.type
_entity.pdbx_description
1 polymer ?
#
loop_
_entity_poly.entity_id
_entity_poly.type
_entity_poly.pdbx_seq_one_letter_code
_entity_poly.pdbx_strand_id
1 'polypeptide(L)'
;MALLSYRASHAGQSGPVDRGAQTTEEDVFSTLSGRAVKGIVQHANISAFQIKSGERASAPIASALSDEAGQFSLKIPGWRFQQLIYLEISAAQNASQTSTMLCDAYSGCGLRNGVIVGYGDAFPLSEGVLMRNVARLRGGKNSLIGNFSPLRSMAVARAEVKMRGLINSNMEESEAELSQLFLLSKPIRELEPVNLLSASETKAASDEQLVLAILEASFLNIGVSPNYVAVEKVLSRLSALHGQFEEHESGNFNRLSFHNLLRAAYYNIPGSFVDRPGLKAHILRIVQARAPALAQELEGTGGEEEGVTLALSAATGGRVKVDPLGEICQGGCEYAALPEGEVVLIPRPDIGYQFDYWSGDCAGVTENCHLLMDRNKTTNAVFSEKLAGATTYSLAINIKGGGSTVEKDSSSLCAEKACSADLDKGQNIELLAQPEAGYTFYGWSGDCSGSGSCTLLMDGNKAVSAAFRPIMVELSITLGGGGAVRVGPIEVCTGFSCNISVAMGKTVSLVPAPASGFRFNAWGQDCTGSSVCELTMTSDKQVQASFGPVTHGLTLLASPGGAIVSADKSLVCSEPSCSFVFIEGAAVTFHAEPKAGYKFDSWAGACSGNGSCLVEMGTDVSVQAKFSPILHTLTVSVSEGGGVTSLAAGLSCMSGVCESKVPAGTTITLSGLPEAGYDISGWTGPCTNSAVNCQLTMNKDISVNVAFAPADEQGSIRIDWMAPDQREDGSALSAEEILCYTIYYGKQSGVYSHSQRVEVGADGLVPTSVTLRDLEKGVQYYVVGTTEDISLLSSQVSNEIIRVAN
;
A
#
# COMPACT_ATOMS: atom_id res chain seq x y z
N MET A 1 -14.57 -68.35 8.14
CA MET A 1 -14.85 -67.76 6.82
C MET A 1 -16.09 -66.88 6.98
N ALA A 2 -15.95 -65.57 6.73
CA ALA A 2 -16.97 -64.51 6.58
C ALA A 2 -17.99 -64.26 7.73
N LEU A 3 -18.46 -63.05 8.05
CA LEU A 3 -18.11 -61.64 7.81
C LEU A 3 -18.99 -60.84 8.80
N LEU A 4 -18.45 -59.75 9.36
CA LEU A 4 -19.08 -58.49 9.82
C LEU A 4 -20.27 -58.49 10.83
N SER A 5 -20.11 -57.66 11.86
CA SER A 5 -21.17 -57.05 12.67
C SER A 5 -20.70 -55.67 13.17
N TYR A 6 -21.50 -54.80 13.81
CA TYR A 6 -22.78 -54.13 13.51
C TYR A 6 -23.00 -53.17 14.72
N ARG A 7 -23.73 -52.06 14.49
CA ARG A 7 -24.52 -51.27 15.46
C ARG A 7 -23.88 -50.12 16.28
N ALA A 8 -24.64 -49.02 16.25
CA ALA A 8 -24.64 -47.88 17.17
C ALA A 8 -25.91 -47.90 18.05
N SER A 9 -25.88 -47.30 19.25
CA SER A 9 -26.99 -46.53 19.87
C SER A 9 -26.75 -46.06 21.32
N HIS A 10 -27.15 -44.80 21.60
CA HIS A 10 -27.90 -44.25 22.76
C HIS A 10 -27.21 -43.71 24.04
N ALA A 11 -27.27 -42.37 24.17
CA ALA A 11 -27.81 -41.49 25.24
C ALA A 11 -27.67 -41.81 26.76
N GLY A 12 -26.91 -40.95 27.46
CA GLY A 12 -27.38 -39.97 28.47
C GLY A 12 -27.78 -40.40 29.90
N GLN A 13 -27.06 -39.88 30.92
CA GLN A 13 -27.58 -39.48 32.26
C GLN A 13 -26.57 -38.58 33.04
N SER A 14 -27.03 -37.94 34.12
CA SER A 14 -26.79 -36.56 34.57
C SER A 14 -26.02 -36.33 35.91
N GLY A 15 -25.16 -35.28 35.99
CA GLY A 15 -24.77 -34.44 37.16
C GLY A 15 -24.01 -35.07 38.38
N PRO A 16 -23.29 -34.32 39.26
CA PRO A 16 -23.25 -32.86 39.48
C PRO A 16 -21.82 -32.21 39.48
N VAL A 17 -21.80 -30.91 39.76
CA VAL A 17 -20.72 -29.91 39.76
C VAL A 17 -19.56 -30.19 40.73
N ASP A 18 -18.32 -29.90 40.31
CA ASP A 18 -17.31 -29.36 41.22
C ASP A 18 -16.46 -28.27 40.53
N ARG A 19 -16.38 -27.09 41.17
CA ARG A 19 -15.58 -25.93 40.74
C ARG A 19 -14.25 -25.98 41.48
N GLY A 20 -13.14 -26.03 40.75
CA GLY A 20 -11.85 -25.65 41.32
C GLY A 20 -10.63 -26.23 40.60
N ALA A 21 -10.17 -25.53 39.56
CA ALA A 21 -8.76 -25.26 39.30
C ALA A 21 -8.64 -24.43 38.02
N GLN A 22 -8.24 -23.16 38.16
CA GLN A 22 -7.56 -22.47 37.07
C GLN A 22 -6.28 -23.23 36.77
N THR A 23 -6.26 -23.97 35.66
CA THR A 23 -5.02 -24.34 34.98
C THR A 23 -4.91 -23.43 33.76
N THR A 24 -3.89 -22.58 33.78
CA THR A 24 -3.34 -21.84 32.65
C THR A 24 -3.41 -22.69 31.37
N GLU A 25 -4.04 -22.19 30.31
CA GLU A 25 -3.83 -22.74 28.96
C GLU A 25 -2.32 -22.70 28.69
N GLU A 26 -1.66 -23.86 28.72
CA GLU A 26 -0.36 -24.01 28.07
C GLU A 26 -0.59 -23.66 26.60
N ASP A 27 -0.04 -22.53 26.15
CA ASP A 27 -0.01 -22.18 24.74
C ASP A 27 0.57 -23.37 23.96
N VAL A 28 -0.27 -24.05 23.19
CA VAL A 28 0.12 -25.25 22.42
C VAL A 28 0.96 -24.79 21.22
N PHE A 29 2.28 -24.77 21.40
CA PHE A 29 3.25 -24.56 20.32
C PHE A 29 3.79 -25.90 19.81
N SER A 30 4.10 -25.93 18.52
CA SER A 30 4.81 -27.05 17.89
C SER A 30 6.11 -26.57 17.25
N THR A 31 7.15 -27.40 17.33
CA THR A 31 8.44 -27.11 16.73
C THR A 31 8.50 -27.62 15.29
N LEU A 32 8.77 -26.71 14.36
CA LEU A 32 9.13 -27.02 12.98
C LEU A 32 10.62 -26.76 12.81
N SER A 33 11.36 -27.77 12.34
CA SER A 33 12.80 -27.65 12.11
C SER A 33 13.14 -27.99 10.68
N GLY A 34 14.21 -27.39 10.18
CA GLY A 34 14.72 -27.62 8.84
C GLY A 34 16.15 -27.11 8.69
N ARG A 35 16.65 -27.23 7.47
CA ARG A 35 17.97 -26.78 7.05
C ARG A 35 17.86 -26.00 5.75
N ALA A 36 18.65 -24.95 5.59
CA ALA A 36 18.88 -24.29 4.31
C ALA A 36 20.03 -25.00 3.59
N VAL A 37 19.68 -25.89 2.65
CA VAL A 37 20.60 -27.00 2.29
C VAL A 37 21.39 -26.76 1.01
N LYS A 38 21.17 -25.63 0.31
CA LYS A 38 21.79 -25.34 -0.98
C LYS A 38 22.59 -24.06 -0.94
N GLY A 39 23.90 -24.29 -0.86
CA GLY A 39 24.82 -23.55 -0.03
C GLY A 39 24.33 -23.42 1.41
N ILE A 40 25.17 -23.75 2.40
CA ILE A 40 24.77 -23.59 3.80
C ILE A 40 24.52 -22.10 4.04
N VAL A 41 23.25 -21.73 4.18
CA VAL A 41 22.85 -20.34 4.39
C VAL A 41 22.90 -20.05 5.87
N GLN A 42 23.92 -19.32 6.29
CA GLN A 42 24.21 -18.99 7.68
C GLN A 42 23.61 -17.62 8.02
N HIS A 43 23.14 -17.46 9.26
CA HIS A 43 22.62 -16.20 9.79
C HIS A 43 21.49 -15.57 8.95
N ALA A 44 20.69 -16.38 8.26
CA ALA A 44 19.57 -15.91 7.46
C ALA A 44 18.26 -15.94 8.26
N ASN A 45 17.38 -15.00 7.95
CA ASN A 45 16.08 -14.90 8.59
C ASN A 45 15.11 -15.89 7.96
N ILE A 46 14.65 -16.85 8.78
CA ILE A 46 13.63 -17.83 8.44
C ILE A 46 12.31 -17.35 9.01
N SER A 47 11.31 -17.18 8.16
CA SER A 47 9.98 -16.72 8.56
C SER A 47 8.90 -17.70 8.11
N ALA A 48 7.95 -17.99 8.98
CA ALA A 48 6.81 -18.84 8.71
C ALA A 48 5.53 -18.02 8.65
N PHE A 49 4.68 -18.30 7.67
CA PHE A 49 3.45 -17.58 7.39
C PHE A 49 2.27 -18.56 7.30
N GLN A 50 1.10 -18.11 7.74
CA GLN A 50 -0.15 -18.83 7.47
C GLN A 50 -0.48 -18.75 5.97
N ILE A 51 -1.08 -19.81 5.45
CA ILE A 51 -1.70 -19.79 4.13
C ILE A 51 -3.21 -19.61 4.31
N LYS A 52 -3.78 -18.57 3.69
CA LYS A 52 -5.21 -18.24 3.73
C LYS A 52 -5.72 -18.14 2.30
N SER A 53 -6.80 -18.88 2.01
CA SER A 53 -7.42 -18.89 0.67
C SER A 53 -6.46 -19.23 -0.48
N GLY A 54 -5.41 -20.00 -0.21
CA GLY A 54 -4.38 -20.34 -1.21
C GLY A 54 -3.23 -19.35 -1.33
N GLU A 55 -3.17 -18.32 -0.48
CA GLU A 55 -2.13 -17.29 -0.55
C GLU A 55 -1.39 -17.16 0.79
N ARG A 56 -0.12 -16.76 0.73
CA ARG A 56 0.70 -16.44 1.90
C ARG A 56 0.15 -15.20 2.60
N ALA A 57 -0.03 -15.25 3.92
CA ALA A 57 -0.37 -14.08 4.73
C ALA A 57 0.74 -13.00 4.68
N SER A 58 0.38 -11.75 5.00
CA SER A 58 1.32 -10.62 4.97
C SER A 58 2.32 -10.59 6.14
N ALA A 59 1.92 -11.09 7.31
CA ALA A 59 2.75 -11.09 8.51
C ALA A 59 3.21 -12.51 8.88
N PRO A 60 4.47 -12.70 9.32
CA PRO A 60 4.94 -13.98 9.80
C PRO A 60 4.32 -14.32 11.16
N ILE A 61 4.05 -15.60 11.39
CA ILE A 61 3.57 -16.12 12.68
C ILE A 61 4.70 -16.64 13.57
N ALA A 62 5.88 -16.86 13.00
CA ALA A 62 7.09 -17.24 13.71
C ALA A 62 8.31 -16.89 12.85
N SER A 63 9.41 -16.51 13.49
CA SER A 63 10.70 -16.30 12.82
C SER A 63 11.86 -16.82 13.67
N ALA A 64 12.96 -17.19 13.02
CA ALA A 64 14.21 -17.62 13.64
C ALA A 64 15.38 -17.35 12.69
N LEU A 65 16.61 -17.32 13.21
CA LEU A 65 17.81 -17.29 12.39
C LEU A 65 18.33 -18.71 12.13
N SER A 66 18.92 -18.93 10.96
CA SER A 66 19.72 -20.12 10.72
C SER A 66 21.08 -20.05 11.43
N ASP A 67 21.56 -21.19 11.91
CA ASP A 67 22.89 -21.32 12.52
C ASP A 67 24.02 -21.51 11.50
N GLU A 68 25.24 -21.75 11.98
CA GLU A 68 26.44 -21.98 11.16
C GLU A 68 26.34 -23.22 10.26
N ALA A 69 25.48 -24.17 10.59
CA ALA A 69 25.19 -25.36 9.79
C ALA A 69 23.92 -25.17 8.93
N GLY A 70 23.38 -23.95 8.87
CA GLY A 70 22.16 -23.61 8.14
C GLY A 70 20.90 -24.21 8.75
N GLN A 71 20.95 -24.74 9.97
CA GLN A 71 19.82 -25.34 10.66
C GLN A 71 19.00 -24.27 11.37
N PHE A 72 17.70 -24.51 11.48
CA PHE A 72 16.79 -23.62 12.17
C PHE A 72 15.66 -24.39 12.86
N SER A 73 15.05 -23.74 13.85
CA SER A 73 13.93 -24.28 14.61
C SER A 73 12.93 -23.18 14.94
N LEU A 74 11.72 -23.29 14.43
CA LEU A 74 10.62 -22.35 14.62
C LEU A 74 9.59 -22.91 15.61
N LYS A 75 9.10 -22.05 16.51
CA LYS A 75 7.95 -22.34 17.37
C LYS A 75 6.68 -21.80 16.72
N ILE A 76 5.83 -22.68 16.21
CA ILE A 76 4.63 -22.30 15.47
C ILE A 76 3.43 -22.22 16.42
N PRO A 77 2.82 -21.03 16.62
CA PRO A 77 1.59 -20.87 17.41
C PRO A 77 0.38 -21.47 16.70
N GLY A 78 -0.54 -22.05 17.47
CA GLY A 78 -1.85 -22.47 16.95
C GLY A 78 -1.78 -23.61 15.92
N TRP A 79 -0.83 -24.51 16.09
CA TRP A 79 -0.57 -25.65 15.21
C TRP A 79 -1.82 -26.52 14.96
N ARG A 80 -2.09 -26.84 13.70
CA ARG A 80 -3.15 -27.79 13.32
C ARG A 80 -2.59 -28.92 12.46
N PHE A 81 -3.02 -30.14 12.76
CA PHE A 81 -2.65 -31.32 11.99
C PHE A 81 -3.06 -31.17 10.52
N GLN A 82 -2.15 -31.52 9.60
CA GLN A 82 -2.29 -31.41 8.13
C GLN A 82 -2.42 -29.99 7.56
N GLN A 83 -2.27 -28.96 8.37
CA GLN A 83 -2.25 -27.59 7.86
C GLN A 83 -0.96 -27.33 7.06
N LEU A 84 -1.08 -26.61 5.94
CA LEU A 84 0.08 -26.11 5.20
C LEU A 84 0.61 -24.83 5.85
N ILE A 85 1.93 -24.71 5.90
CA ILE A 85 2.63 -23.51 6.34
C ILE A 85 3.60 -23.07 5.25
N TYR A 86 3.61 -21.77 4.96
CA TYR A 86 4.56 -21.19 4.03
C TYR A 86 5.81 -20.77 4.80
N LEU A 87 6.98 -21.10 4.28
CA LEU A 87 8.27 -20.80 4.86
C LEU A 87 9.07 -19.98 3.85
N GLU A 88 9.78 -18.98 4.35
CA GLU A 88 10.62 -18.09 3.57
C GLU A 88 11.98 -17.96 4.26
N ILE A 89 13.06 -18.04 3.47
CA ILE A 89 14.41 -17.68 3.93
C ILE A 89 14.83 -16.40 3.21
N SER A 90 15.27 -15.43 3.98
CA SER A 90 15.73 -14.12 3.51
C SER A 90 17.10 -13.79 4.08
N ALA A 91 17.95 -13.16 3.28
CA ALA A 91 19.22 -12.65 3.76
C ALA A 91 18.98 -11.42 4.65
N ALA A 92 19.62 -11.39 5.81
CA ALA A 92 19.65 -10.26 6.71
C ALA A 92 20.99 -9.52 6.58
N GLN A 93 20.93 -8.20 6.45
CA GLN A 93 22.09 -7.32 6.54
C GLN A 93 21.88 -6.41 7.75
N ASN A 94 22.52 -6.75 8.88
CA ASN A 94 22.55 -5.86 10.04
C ASN A 94 24.00 -5.56 10.43
N ALA A 95 24.19 -4.54 11.27
CA ALA A 95 25.52 -4.06 11.65
C ALA A 95 26.37 -5.09 12.45
N SER A 96 25.79 -6.22 12.85
CA SER A 96 26.44 -7.21 13.74
C SER A 96 26.61 -8.59 13.12
N GLN A 97 25.77 -8.98 12.16
CA GLN A 97 25.81 -10.26 11.44
C GLN A 97 25.29 -10.09 10.01
N THR A 98 26.08 -10.54 9.04
CA THR A 98 25.71 -10.61 7.63
C THR A 98 25.40 -12.06 7.27
N SER A 99 24.26 -12.31 6.60
CA SER A 99 23.98 -13.65 6.07
C SER A 99 25.00 -14.05 5.01
N THR A 100 25.54 -15.25 5.14
CA THR A 100 26.52 -15.84 4.22
C THR A 100 25.98 -17.15 3.66
N MET A 101 26.49 -17.56 2.51
CA MET A 101 26.25 -18.87 1.92
C MET A 101 27.60 -19.53 1.67
N LEU A 102 27.72 -20.82 2.01
CA LEU A 102 28.86 -21.64 1.59
C LEU A 102 28.61 -22.21 0.19
N CYS A 103 29.57 -22.13 -0.71
CA CYS A 103 29.41 -22.70 -2.04
C CYS A 103 29.45 -24.24 -2.01
N ASP A 104 28.35 -24.91 -2.40
CA ASP A 104 28.28 -26.38 -2.45
C ASP A 104 28.36 -26.96 -3.87
N ALA A 105 28.63 -26.14 -4.89
CA ALA A 105 28.84 -26.57 -6.26
C ALA A 105 30.32 -26.86 -6.53
N TYR A 106 30.64 -28.07 -7.00
CA TYR A 106 32.04 -28.52 -7.14
C TYR A 106 32.85 -27.74 -8.16
N SER A 107 32.22 -27.25 -9.23
CA SER A 107 32.87 -26.38 -10.21
C SER A 107 32.90 -24.89 -9.79
N GLY A 108 32.61 -24.60 -8.51
CA GLY A 108 32.55 -23.25 -7.95
C GLY A 108 31.19 -22.56 -8.17
N CYS A 109 30.91 -21.54 -7.37
CA CYS A 109 29.65 -20.76 -7.39
C CYS A 109 29.81 -19.41 -8.09
N GLY A 110 30.90 -19.26 -8.83
CA GLY A 110 31.08 -18.19 -9.79
C GLY A 110 31.72 -16.93 -9.28
N LEU A 111 31.58 -15.87 -10.07
CA LEU A 111 32.35 -14.66 -9.91
C LEU A 111 31.52 -13.58 -9.21
N ARG A 112 32.05 -13.04 -8.11
CA ARG A 112 31.40 -12.02 -7.28
C ARG A 112 32.35 -10.86 -7.07
N ASN A 113 32.01 -9.70 -7.61
CA ASN A 113 32.85 -8.49 -7.55
C ASN A 113 34.31 -8.72 -8.00
N GLY A 114 34.51 -9.52 -9.06
CA GLY A 114 35.85 -9.84 -9.54
C GLY A 114 36.52 -11.07 -8.89
N VAL A 115 35.93 -11.63 -7.82
CA VAL A 115 36.49 -12.75 -7.06
C VAL A 115 35.73 -14.04 -7.36
N ILE A 116 36.44 -15.10 -7.73
CA ILE A 116 35.85 -16.43 -7.92
C ILE A 116 35.53 -17.03 -6.55
N VAL A 117 34.30 -17.50 -6.39
CA VAL A 117 33.82 -18.26 -5.24
C VAL A 117 33.96 -19.75 -5.55
N GLY A 118 34.97 -20.38 -4.96
CA GLY A 118 35.25 -21.81 -5.11
C GLY A 118 34.34 -22.67 -4.24
N TYR A 119 34.35 -23.98 -4.49
CA TYR A 119 33.67 -24.97 -3.66
C TYR A 119 34.17 -24.88 -2.20
N GLY A 120 33.24 -24.71 -1.26
CA GLY A 120 33.50 -24.54 0.16
C GLY A 120 33.68 -23.09 0.62
N ASP A 121 33.86 -22.14 -0.30
CA ASP A 121 34.05 -20.73 0.05
C ASP A 121 32.75 -20.10 0.57
N ALA A 122 32.87 -19.27 1.61
CA ALA A 122 31.79 -18.45 2.11
C ALA A 122 31.70 -17.14 1.33
N PHE A 123 30.48 -16.75 0.95
CA PHE A 123 30.22 -15.45 0.35
C PHE A 123 28.99 -14.77 0.98
N PRO A 124 29.00 -13.43 1.14
CA PRO A 124 27.87 -12.72 1.72
C PRO A 124 26.69 -12.71 0.76
N LEU A 125 25.45 -12.65 1.26
CA LEU A 125 24.24 -12.63 0.43
C LEU A 125 23.63 -11.23 0.37
N SER A 126 23.09 -10.86 -0.80
CA SER A 126 22.35 -9.60 -0.95
C SER A 126 21.01 -9.66 -0.19
N GLU A 127 20.56 -8.55 0.38
CA GLU A 127 19.28 -8.49 1.11
C GLU A 127 18.09 -8.90 0.20
N GLY A 128 17.15 -9.66 0.76
CA GLY A 128 15.95 -10.10 0.05
C GLY A 128 15.61 -11.57 0.27
N VAL A 129 14.51 -12.03 -0.36
CA VAL A 129 14.04 -13.41 -0.30
C VAL A 129 14.89 -14.30 -1.20
N LEU A 130 15.47 -15.35 -0.61
CA LEU A 130 16.34 -16.29 -1.30
C LEU A 130 15.56 -17.51 -1.80
N MET A 131 14.86 -18.20 -0.90
CA MET A 131 14.16 -19.46 -1.20
C MET A 131 12.86 -19.54 -0.41
N ARG A 132 11.96 -20.39 -0.90
CA ARG A 132 10.62 -20.60 -0.33
C ARG A 132 10.36 -22.09 -0.18
N ASN A 133 9.53 -22.46 0.78
CA ASN A 133 9.05 -23.82 0.92
C ASN A 133 7.62 -23.80 1.49
N VAL A 134 6.82 -24.81 1.17
CA VAL A 134 5.52 -25.04 1.80
C VAL A 134 5.57 -26.40 2.47
N ALA A 135 5.50 -26.40 3.80
CA ALA A 135 5.56 -27.62 4.59
C ALA A 135 4.16 -28.01 5.04
N ARG A 136 3.84 -29.31 4.97
CA ARG A 136 2.62 -29.86 5.58
C ARG A 136 2.89 -30.29 7.00
N LEU A 137 2.21 -29.66 7.95
CA LEU A 137 2.37 -29.95 9.37
C LEU A 137 1.83 -31.35 9.69
N ARG A 138 2.69 -32.25 10.16
CA ARG A 138 2.31 -33.56 10.73
C ARG A 138 2.20 -33.46 12.26
N GLY A 139 1.60 -34.44 12.92
CA GLY A 139 1.50 -34.48 14.38
C GLY A 139 2.86 -34.81 15.01
N GLY A 140 3.23 -34.12 16.10
CA GLY A 140 4.52 -34.30 16.78
C GLY A 140 5.61 -33.30 16.33
N LYS A 141 6.89 -33.64 16.57
CA LYS A 141 8.04 -32.84 16.10
C LYS A 141 8.21 -33.01 14.59
N ASN A 142 8.05 -31.92 13.85
CA ASN A 142 8.24 -31.89 12.40
C ASN A 142 9.70 -31.59 12.07
N SER A 143 10.55 -32.59 12.27
CA SER A 143 11.97 -32.51 11.92
C SER A 143 12.14 -32.62 10.40
N LEU A 144 12.91 -31.70 9.81
CA LEU A 144 13.39 -31.73 8.41
C LEU A 144 12.32 -31.57 7.31
N ILE A 145 11.07 -31.26 7.63
CA ILE A 145 10.07 -30.90 6.61
C ILE A 145 10.20 -29.43 6.17
N GLY A 146 10.93 -28.61 6.93
CA GLY A 146 11.10 -27.18 6.65
C GLY A 146 12.22 -26.86 5.66
N ASN A 147 12.92 -27.86 5.14
CA ASN A 147 14.15 -27.66 4.38
C ASN A 147 13.97 -26.77 3.14
N PHE A 148 14.91 -25.86 2.90
CA PHE A 148 14.92 -25.01 1.71
C PHE A 148 15.85 -25.56 0.64
N SER A 149 15.39 -25.50 -0.61
CA SER A 149 16.19 -25.77 -1.80
C SER A 149 15.59 -25.07 -3.03
N PRO A 150 16.35 -24.91 -4.14
CA PRO A 150 15.84 -24.38 -5.39
C PRO A 150 14.64 -25.19 -5.91
N LEU A 151 14.70 -26.52 -5.91
CA LEU A 151 13.58 -27.34 -6.40
C LEU A 151 12.32 -27.24 -5.52
N ARG A 152 12.45 -27.10 -4.20
CA ARG A 152 11.29 -26.80 -3.35
C ARG A 152 10.73 -25.41 -3.62
N SER A 153 11.59 -24.43 -3.88
CA SER A 153 11.16 -23.09 -4.31
C SER A 153 10.44 -23.13 -5.66
N MET A 154 10.89 -23.97 -6.60
CA MET A 154 10.17 -24.22 -7.86
C MET A 154 8.78 -24.81 -7.61
N ALA A 155 8.66 -25.79 -6.70
CA ALA A 155 7.39 -26.42 -6.39
C ALA A 155 6.39 -25.38 -5.85
N VAL A 156 6.85 -24.50 -4.95
CA VAL A 156 6.04 -23.38 -4.44
C VAL A 156 5.64 -22.42 -5.55
N ALA A 157 6.59 -21.96 -6.37
CA ALA A 157 6.31 -21.00 -7.45
C ALA A 157 5.32 -21.56 -8.50
N ARG A 158 5.38 -22.87 -8.79
CA ARG A 158 4.39 -23.55 -9.65
C ARG A 158 3.01 -23.62 -9.01
N ALA A 159 2.94 -23.91 -7.71
CA ALA A 159 1.67 -24.01 -7.01
C ALA A 159 0.99 -22.63 -6.84
N GLU A 160 1.76 -21.56 -6.65
CA GLU A 160 1.26 -20.18 -6.52
C GLU A 160 0.41 -19.73 -7.73
N VAL A 161 0.76 -20.17 -8.94
CA VAL A 161 0.05 -19.80 -10.19
C VAL A 161 -1.09 -20.75 -10.58
N LYS A 162 -1.24 -21.88 -9.88
CA LYS A 162 -2.35 -22.81 -10.12
C LYS A 162 -3.67 -22.24 -9.57
N MET A 163 -4.79 -22.70 -10.12
CA MET A 163 -6.10 -22.33 -9.62
C MET A 163 -6.21 -22.67 -8.12
N ARG A 164 -6.65 -21.71 -7.30
CA ARG A 164 -6.71 -21.79 -5.81
C ARG A 164 -5.35 -21.76 -5.10
N GLY A 165 -4.25 -21.49 -5.80
CA GLY A 165 -2.93 -21.22 -5.23
C GLY A 165 -2.37 -22.36 -4.38
N LEU A 166 -1.82 -22.02 -3.22
CA LEU A 166 -1.14 -22.89 -2.27
C LEU A 166 -2.12 -23.79 -1.48
N ILE A 167 -2.60 -24.84 -2.13
CA ILE A 167 -3.36 -25.93 -1.50
C ILE A 167 -2.60 -27.25 -1.61
N ASN A 168 -2.97 -28.23 -0.79
CA ASN A 168 -2.23 -29.50 -0.69
C ASN A 168 -2.13 -30.23 -2.03
N SER A 169 -3.22 -30.29 -2.80
CA SER A 169 -3.23 -30.91 -4.11
C SER A 169 -2.29 -30.23 -5.10
N ASN A 170 -2.25 -28.88 -5.12
CA ASN A 170 -1.40 -28.13 -6.04
C ASN A 170 0.09 -28.32 -5.69
N MET A 171 0.43 -28.33 -4.39
CA MET A 171 1.79 -28.64 -3.95
C MET A 171 2.20 -30.07 -4.33
N GLU A 172 1.34 -31.06 -4.07
CA GLU A 172 1.62 -32.46 -4.40
C GLU A 172 1.77 -32.66 -5.92
N GLU A 173 0.95 -32.00 -6.72
CA GLU A 173 1.02 -32.03 -8.19
C GLU A 173 2.29 -31.34 -8.70
N SER A 174 2.62 -30.15 -8.20
CA SER A 174 3.84 -29.42 -8.60
C SER A 174 5.12 -30.18 -8.25
N GLU A 175 5.17 -30.84 -7.09
CA GLU A 175 6.30 -31.72 -6.74
C GLU A 175 6.36 -32.97 -7.61
N ALA A 176 5.21 -33.55 -7.98
CA ALA A 176 5.16 -34.71 -8.87
C ALA A 176 5.65 -34.36 -10.27
N GLU A 177 5.25 -33.21 -10.83
CA GLU A 177 5.75 -32.71 -12.11
C GLU A 177 7.27 -32.53 -12.10
N LEU A 178 7.82 -31.93 -11.04
CA LEU A 178 9.27 -31.76 -10.92
C LEU A 178 9.98 -33.10 -10.76
N SER A 179 9.42 -34.03 -9.99
CA SER A 179 9.99 -35.38 -9.85
C SER A 179 10.02 -36.11 -11.20
N GLN A 180 8.98 -35.95 -12.03
CA GLN A 180 8.95 -36.48 -13.39
C GLN A 180 9.91 -35.76 -14.35
N LEU A 181 10.11 -34.45 -14.17
CA LEU A 181 11.04 -33.67 -14.98
C LEU A 181 12.48 -34.14 -14.73
N PHE A 182 12.86 -34.34 -13.47
CA PHE A 182 14.20 -34.77 -13.05
C PHE A 182 14.38 -36.30 -12.92
N LEU A 183 13.39 -37.09 -13.34
CA LEU A 183 13.41 -38.55 -13.25
C LEU A 183 13.75 -39.08 -11.84
N LEU A 184 13.14 -38.48 -10.82
CA LEU A 184 13.24 -38.90 -9.43
C LEU A 184 12.15 -39.94 -9.13
N SER A 185 12.52 -41.00 -8.42
CA SER A 185 11.65 -42.09 -7.99
C SER A 185 10.75 -41.71 -6.81
N LYS A 186 11.10 -40.64 -6.07
CA LYS A 186 10.33 -40.11 -4.95
C LYS A 186 10.03 -38.62 -5.12
N PRO A 187 8.92 -38.13 -4.55
CA PRO A 187 8.67 -36.70 -4.44
C PRO A 187 9.82 -35.98 -3.72
N ILE A 188 10.16 -34.77 -4.17
CA ILE A 188 11.25 -33.95 -3.62
C ILE A 188 11.10 -33.73 -2.09
N ARG A 189 9.87 -33.63 -1.57
CA ARG A 189 9.61 -33.51 -0.13
C ARG A 189 10.01 -34.75 0.69
N GLU A 190 10.15 -35.91 0.06
CA GLU A 190 10.50 -37.18 0.73
C GLU A 190 12.00 -37.49 0.63
N LEU A 191 12.73 -36.74 -0.20
CA LEU A 191 14.17 -36.84 -0.32
C LEU A 191 14.82 -35.89 0.70
N GLU A 192 15.52 -36.50 1.65
CA GLU A 192 16.30 -35.75 2.64
C GLU A 192 17.49 -35.09 1.93
N PRO A 193 17.65 -33.76 2.02
CA PRO A 193 18.73 -33.05 1.37
C PRO A 193 20.09 -33.42 1.94
N VAL A 194 21.09 -33.52 1.06
CA VAL A 194 22.46 -33.87 1.42
C VAL A 194 23.34 -32.63 1.36
N ASN A 195 24.09 -32.37 2.42
CA ASN A 195 25.15 -31.36 2.41
C ASN A 195 26.37 -31.89 1.64
N LEU A 196 26.62 -31.35 0.44
CA LEU A 196 27.75 -31.77 -0.39
C LEU A 196 29.11 -31.45 0.23
N LEU A 197 29.20 -30.51 1.18
CA LEU A 197 30.42 -30.17 1.92
C LEU A 197 30.74 -31.16 3.05
N SER A 198 29.81 -32.07 3.38
CA SER A 198 29.97 -33.05 4.46
C SER A 198 30.34 -34.42 3.91
N ALA A 199 31.61 -34.81 4.06
CA ALA A 199 32.09 -36.13 3.63
C ALA A 199 31.32 -37.30 4.28
N SER A 200 30.84 -37.14 5.51
CA SER A 200 30.02 -38.16 6.19
C SER A 200 28.62 -38.26 5.59
N GLU A 201 27.98 -37.13 5.26
CA GLU A 201 26.64 -37.14 4.66
C GLU A 201 26.69 -37.67 3.22
N THR A 202 27.66 -37.24 2.42
CA THR A 202 27.81 -37.71 1.03
C THR A 202 28.12 -39.20 0.95
N LYS A 203 28.89 -39.74 1.90
CA LYS A 203 29.16 -41.18 2.01
C LYS A 203 27.91 -41.98 2.42
N ALA A 204 27.04 -41.43 3.26
CA ALA A 204 25.84 -42.13 3.72
C ALA A 204 24.64 -42.01 2.76
N ALA A 205 24.62 -40.98 1.92
CA ALA A 205 23.52 -40.69 0.99
C ALA A 205 23.36 -41.77 -0.09
N SER A 206 22.11 -41.98 -0.55
CA SER A 206 21.84 -42.76 -1.76
C SER A 206 22.26 -42.00 -3.03
N ASP A 207 22.46 -42.73 -4.13
CA ASP A 207 22.78 -42.11 -5.43
C ASP A 207 21.72 -41.08 -5.84
N GLU A 208 20.44 -41.38 -5.65
CA GLU A 208 19.34 -40.46 -5.95
C GLU A 208 19.38 -39.18 -5.10
N GLN A 209 19.72 -39.28 -3.81
CA GLN A 209 19.88 -38.11 -2.95
C GLN A 209 21.06 -37.25 -3.39
N LEU A 210 22.16 -37.87 -3.83
CA LEU A 210 23.31 -37.15 -4.38
C LEU A 210 22.99 -36.49 -5.73
N VAL A 211 22.25 -37.19 -6.62
CA VAL A 211 21.77 -36.61 -7.89
C VAL A 211 20.94 -35.36 -7.61
N LEU A 212 19.97 -35.45 -6.70
CA LEU A 212 19.18 -34.30 -6.27
C LEU A 212 20.07 -33.18 -5.72
N ALA A 213 21.03 -33.51 -4.86
CA ALA A 213 21.92 -32.52 -4.27
C ALA A 213 22.79 -31.80 -5.31
N ILE A 214 23.29 -32.52 -6.32
CA ILE A 214 24.10 -31.96 -7.42
C ILE A 214 23.24 -31.10 -8.34
N LEU A 215 22.05 -31.56 -8.72
CA LEU A 215 21.10 -30.77 -9.52
C LEU A 215 20.75 -29.46 -8.82
N GLU A 216 20.48 -29.52 -7.52
CA GLU A 216 20.15 -28.33 -6.74
C GLU A 216 21.37 -27.39 -6.57
N ALA A 217 22.59 -27.91 -6.41
CA ALA A 217 23.82 -27.10 -6.36
C ALA A 217 24.11 -26.41 -7.69
N SER A 218 23.65 -27.00 -8.79
CA SER A 218 23.84 -26.46 -10.15
C SER A 218 23.04 -25.20 -10.44
N PHE A 219 22.09 -24.83 -9.58
CA PHE A 219 21.48 -23.50 -9.62
C PHE A 219 22.44 -22.40 -9.14
N LEU A 220 23.49 -22.74 -8.38
CA LEU A 220 24.47 -21.76 -7.91
C LEU A 220 25.47 -21.35 -8.99
N ASN A 221 25.63 -22.19 -10.00
CA ASN A 221 26.60 -22.00 -11.08
C ASN A 221 26.04 -22.40 -12.44
N ILE A 222 24.76 -22.11 -12.64
CA ILE A 222 24.15 -22.31 -13.94
C ILE A 222 24.92 -21.50 -14.97
N GLY A 223 25.47 -22.19 -15.98
CA GLY A 223 26.19 -21.53 -17.06
C GLY A 223 27.71 -21.73 -17.14
N VAL A 224 28.30 -22.77 -16.54
CA VAL A 224 29.74 -23.17 -16.62
C VAL A 224 30.43 -22.67 -17.91
N SER A 225 30.96 -21.45 -17.83
CA SER A 225 31.52 -20.55 -18.87
C SER A 225 31.62 -19.14 -18.21
N PRO A 226 32.38 -18.14 -18.70
CA PRO A 226 32.92 -17.05 -17.87
C PRO A 226 31.89 -16.05 -17.30
N ASN A 227 30.60 -16.30 -17.47
CA ASN A 227 29.50 -15.41 -17.13
C ASN A 227 28.65 -15.96 -15.98
N TYR A 228 29.27 -16.30 -14.86
CA TYR A 228 28.52 -16.72 -13.68
C TYR A 228 27.49 -15.66 -13.27
N VAL A 229 26.24 -16.10 -13.14
CA VAL A 229 25.16 -15.26 -12.63
C VAL A 229 25.13 -15.38 -11.11
N ALA A 230 25.09 -14.25 -10.40
CA ALA A 230 24.96 -14.24 -8.95
C ALA A 230 23.77 -15.11 -8.51
N VAL A 231 23.99 -15.99 -7.53
CA VAL A 231 23.01 -16.96 -7.01
C VAL A 231 21.66 -16.32 -6.75
N GLU A 232 21.63 -15.13 -6.15
CA GLU A 232 20.41 -14.41 -5.81
C GLU A 232 19.59 -14.02 -7.06
N LYS A 233 20.26 -13.73 -8.18
CA LYS A 233 19.59 -13.48 -9.48
C LYS A 233 19.00 -14.76 -10.06
N VAL A 234 19.69 -15.89 -9.94
CA VAL A 234 19.16 -17.18 -10.41
C VAL A 234 17.92 -17.57 -9.60
N LEU A 235 17.99 -17.49 -8.28
CA LEU A 235 16.88 -17.86 -7.39
C LEU A 235 15.67 -16.91 -7.50
N SER A 236 15.91 -15.61 -7.69
CA SER A 236 14.83 -14.65 -7.96
C SER A 236 14.20 -14.87 -9.34
N ARG A 237 15.01 -15.16 -10.37
CA ARG A 237 14.52 -15.48 -11.73
C ARG A 237 13.66 -16.74 -11.74
N LEU A 238 14.04 -17.76 -10.97
CA LEU A 238 13.26 -18.99 -10.79
C LEU A 238 11.83 -18.70 -10.31
N SER A 239 11.69 -17.79 -9.35
CA SER A 239 10.39 -17.36 -8.83
C SER A 239 9.61 -16.55 -9.87
N ALA A 240 10.29 -15.66 -10.60
CA ALA A 240 9.69 -14.84 -11.66
C ALA A 240 9.17 -15.67 -12.85
N LEU A 241 9.80 -16.83 -13.11
CA LEU A 241 9.37 -17.78 -14.13
C LEU A 241 8.37 -18.83 -13.60
N HIS A 242 7.80 -18.62 -12.41
CA HIS A 242 6.81 -19.53 -11.81
C HIS A 242 7.31 -20.98 -11.71
N GLY A 243 8.61 -21.17 -11.45
CA GLY A 243 9.24 -22.49 -11.39
C GLY A 243 9.34 -23.21 -12.74
N GLN A 244 9.31 -22.48 -13.85
CA GLN A 244 9.56 -23.01 -15.20
C GLN A 244 10.98 -22.65 -15.68
N PHE A 245 11.47 -23.41 -16.64
CA PHE A 245 12.74 -23.12 -17.32
C PHE A 245 12.48 -22.32 -18.58
N GLU A 246 13.42 -21.44 -18.91
CA GLU A 246 13.43 -20.74 -20.19
C GLU A 246 13.80 -21.71 -21.32
N GLU A 247 13.40 -21.38 -22.54
CA GLU A 247 13.88 -22.09 -23.73
C GLU A 247 15.40 -22.03 -23.81
N HIS A 248 16.01 -23.10 -24.32
CA HIS A 248 17.45 -23.13 -24.54
C HIS A 248 17.82 -22.25 -25.74
N GLU A 249 18.93 -21.53 -25.61
CA GLU A 249 19.57 -20.76 -26.67
C GLU A 249 21.06 -21.09 -26.67
N SER A 250 21.56 -21.59 -27.80
CA SER A 250 22.97 -21.98 -27.95
C SER A 250 23.90 -20.80 -27.71
N GLY A 251 24.99 -21.02 -26.97
CA GLY A 251 25.95 -19.98 -26.58
C GLY A 251 25.48 -19.02 -25.47
N ASN A 252 24.19 -19.04 -25.07
CA ASN A 252 23.68 -18.21 -23.98
C ASN A 252 23.67 -18.97 -22.66
N PHE A 253 24.83 -19.00 -22.01
CA PHE A 253 25.04 -19.77 -20.79
C PHE A 253 24.39 -19.16 -19.53
N ASN A 254 24.00 -17.87 -19.57
CA ASN A 254 23.40 -17.16 -18.44
C ASN A 254 21.91 -17.46 -18.26
N ARG A 255 21.30 -18.09 -19.26
CA ARG A 255 19.86 -18.33 -19.30
C ARG A 255 19.49 -19.47 -18.35
N LEU A 256 18.40 -19.31 -17.60
CA LEU A 256 17.86 -20.35 -16.70
C LEU A 256 17.09 -21.39 -17.51
N SER A 257 17.81 -22.06 -18.42
CA SER A 257 17.31 -23.14 -19.27
C SER A 257 17.61 -24.50 -18.65
N PHE A 258 16.75 -25.49 -18.93
CA PHE A 258 16.95 -26.84 -18.44
C PHE A 258 18.26 -27.45 -18.96
N HIS A 259 18.62 -27.12 -20.21
CA HIS A 259 19.90 -27.49 -20.83
C HIS A 259 21.09 -26.99 -20.00
N ASN A 260 21.11 -25.69 -19.65
CA ASN A 260 22.22 -25.11 -18.88
C ASN A 260 22.31 -25.68 -17.46
N LEU A 261 21.17 -25.97 -16.83
CA LEU A 261 21.14 -26.60 -15.50
C LEU A 261 21.73 -28.01 -15.55
N LEU A 262 21.32 -28.83 -16.51
CA LEU A 262 21.83 -30.21 -16.65
C LEU A 262 23.31 -30.24 -17.04
N ARG A 263 23.75 -29.29 -17.87
CA ARG A 263 25.17 -29.12 -18.22
C ARG A 263 25.99 -28.79 -16.97
N ALA A 264 25.55 -27.82 -16.16
CA ALA A 264 26.18 -27.51 -14.87
C ALA A 264 26.16 -28.72 -13.92
N ALA A 265 25.07 -29.48 -13.87
CA ALA A 265 24.96 -30.68 -13.05
C ALA A 265 25.94 -31.78 -13.46
N TYR A 266 26.15 -31.96 -14.77
CA TYR A 266 27.13 -32.91 -15.29
C TYR A 266 28.56 -32.55 -14.84
N TYR A 267 28.93 -31.26 -14.88
CA TYR A 267 30.25 -30.78 -14.46
C TYR A 267 30.41 -30.62 -12.93
N ASN A 268 29.31 -30.56 -12.18
CA ASN A 268 29.34 -30.55 -10.72
C ASN A 268 29.50 -31.96 -10.10
N ILE A 269 29.71 -33.00 -10.91
CA ILE A 269 30.05 -34.34 -10.42
C ILE A 269 31.56 -34.38 -10.14
N PRO A 270 32.01 -34.41 -8.87
CA PRO A 270 33.43 -34.48 -8.56
C PRO A 270 34.01 -35.84 -8.94
N GLY A 271 35.29 -35.84 -9.31
CA GLY A 271 36.06 -37.08 -9.53
C GLY A 271 36.14 -37.98 -8.29
N SER A 272 35.90 -37.46 -7.08
CA SER A 272 35.84 -38.28 -5.86
C SER A 272 34.66 -39.24 -5.79
N PHE A 273 33.66 -39.13 -6.69
CA PHE A 273 32.55 -40.09 -6.79
C PHE A 273 32.77 -41.16 -7.89
N VAL A 274 34.00 -41.39 -8.35
CA VAL A 274 34.32 -42.45 -9.32
C VAL A 274 33.83 -43.84 -8.88
N ASP A 275 33.81 -44.12 -7.57
CA ASP A 275 33.28 -45.38 -7.01
C ASP A 275 31.75 -45.49 -7.04
N ARG A 276 31.04 -44.47 -7.54
CA ARG A 276 29.58 -44.40 -7.66
C ARG A 276 29.14 -44.15 -9.10
N PRO A 277 29.31 -45.13 -10.00
CA PRO A 277 28.97 -44.98 -11.42
C PRO A 277 27.48 -44.68 -11.67
N GLY A 278 26.60 -45.06 -10.74
CA GLY A 278 25.15 -44.79 -10.81
C GLY A 278 24.80 -43.29 -10.84
N LEU A 279 25.63 -42.44 -10.24
CA LEU A 279 25.43 -41.00 -10.18
C LEU A 279 25.49 -40.34 -11.56
N LYS A 280 26.61 -40.54 -12.27
CA LYS A 280 26.82 -40.02 -13.63
C LYS A 280 25.81 -40.61 -14.61
N ALA A 281 25.53 -41.92 -14.48
CA ALA A 281 24.53 -42.58 -15.29
C ALA A 281 23.12 -41.98 -15.10
N HIS A 282 22.72 -41.61 -13.88
CA HIS A 282 21.41 -40.99 -13.65
C HIS A 282 21.30 -39.61 -14.30
N ILE A 283 22.29 -38.74 -14.11
CA ILE A 283 22.29 -37.40 -14.73
C ILE A 283 22.26 -37.53 -16.26
N LEU A 284 23.05 -38.43 -16.84
CA LEU A 284 23.01 -38.71 -18.28
C LEU A 284 21.64 -39.22 -18.76
N ARG A 285 20.95 -40.07 -17.98
CA ARG A 285 19.57 -40.48 -18.32
C ARG A 285 18.61 -39.28 -18.35
N ILE A 286 18.76 -38.32 -17.45
CA ILE A 286 17.93 -37.10 -17.46
C ILE A 286 18.26 -36.28 -18.72
N VAL A 287 19.55 -36.10 -19.02
CA VAL A 287 20.02 -35.40 -20.22
C VAL A 287 19.44 -36.03 -21.49
N GLN A 288 19.59 -37.34 -21.67
CA GLN A 288 19.06 -38.07 -22.82
C GLN A 288 17.53 -37.94 -22.95
N ALA A 289 16.80 -37.98 -21.83
CA ALA A 289 15.35 -37.95 -21.84
C ALA A 289 14.75 -36.54 -22.04
N ARG A 290 15.50 -35.47 -21.74
CA ARG A 290 14.93 -34.12 -21.58
C ARG A 290 15.71 -33.00 -22.26
N ALA A 291 16.98 -33.21 -22.56
CA ALA A 291 17.84 -32.27 -23.27
C ALA A 291 18.65 -33.03 -24.34
N PRO A 292 18.01 -33.58 -25.38
CA PRO A 292 18.69 -34.40 -26.38
C PRO A 292 19.79 -33.63 -27.15
N ALA A 293 19.68 -32.31 -27.27
CA ALA A 293 20.75 -31.48 -27.82
C ALA A 293 21.99 -31.49 -26.91
N LEU A 294 21.81 -31.41 -25.59
CA LEU A 294 22.90 -31.62 -24.63
C LEU A 294 23.38 -33.07 -24.67
N ALA A 295 22.49 -34.04 -24.85
CA ALA A 295 22.90 -35.43 -25.01
C ALA A 295 23.82 -35.59 -26.21
N GLN A 296 23.53 -34.95 -27.34
CA GLN A 296 24.41 -34.92 -28.51
C GLN A 296 25.71 -34.14 -28.25
N GLU A 297 25.66 -33.03 -27.51
CA GLU A 297 26.85 -32.28 -27.05
C GLU A 297 27.75 -33.17 -26.17
N LEU A 298 27.15 -34.00 -25.31
CA LEU A 298 27.85 -34.92 -24.41
C LEU A 298 28.16 -36.31 -25.02
N GLU A 299 27.45 -36.76 -26.06
CA GLU A 299 27.62 -38.04 -26.78
C GLU A 299 28.49 -37.88 -28.04
N GLY A 300 28.59 -36.66 -28.59
CA GLY A 300 29.59 -36.26 -29.58
C GLY A 300 31.04 -36.42 -29.11
N THR A 301 31.23 -36.85 -27.86
CA THR A 301 32.49 -37.33 -27.29
C THR A 301 32.82 -38.79 -27.67
N GLY A 302 32.05 -39.41 -28.58
CA GLY A 302 32.16 -40.83 -28.96
C GLY A 302 32.77 -41.14 -30.33
N GLY A 303 33.17 -40.15 -31.12
CA GLY A 303 33.89 -40.34 -32.39
C GLY A 303 34.82 -39.17 -32.64
N GLU A 304 36.12 -39.46 -32.72
CA GLU A 304 37.24 -38.56 -33.09
C GLU A 304 37.03 -37.07 -32.76
N GLU A 305 37.54 -36.69 -31.58
CA GLU A 305 37.83 -35.34 -31.10
C GLU A 305 37.74 -34.19 -32.14
N GLU A 306 36.68 -33.39 -32.05
CA GLU A 306 36.82 -31.93 -32.14
C GLU A 306 36.63 -31.29 -30.75
N GLY A 307 37.02 -32.01 -29.69
CA GLY A 307 37.31 -31.35 -28.44
C GLY A 307 38.70 -30.74 -28.52
N VAL A 308 38.86 -29.55 -27.96
CA VAL A 308 40.11 -28.83 -28.06
C VAL A 308 41.15 -29.43 -27.13
N THR A 309 42.34 -29.73 -27.64
CA THR A 309 43.40 -30.35 -26.84
C THR A 309 44.15 -29.29 -26.05
N LEU A 310 44.52 -29.61 -24.80
CA LEU A 310 45.50 -28.85 -24.03
C LEU A 310 46.76 -29.71 -23.85
N ALA A 311 47.83 -29.34 -24.55
CA ALA A 311 49.17 -29.86 -24.26
C ALA A 311 49.82 -28.96 -23.21
N LEU A 312 49.94 -29.46 -21.99
CA LEU A 312 50.50 -28.77 -20.84
C LEU A 312 51.84 -29.40 -20.47
N SER A 313 52.93 -28.64 -20.48
CA SER A 313 54.20 -29.08 -19.91
C SER A 313 54.57 -28.27 -18.67
N ALA A 314 55.17 -28.94 -17.69
CA ALA A 314 55.84 -28.31 -16.56
C ALA A 314 57.34 -28.60 -16.65
N ALA A 315 58.16 -27.54 -16.71
CA ALA A 315 59.61 -27.69 -16.64
C ALA A 315 60.05 -28.26 -15.28
N THR A 316 61.25 -28.83 -15.20
CA THR A 316 61.83 -29.34 -13.93
C THR A 316 61.82 -28.26 -12.85
N GLY A 317 61.28 -28.57 -11.67
CA GLY A 317 61.20 -27.63 -10.54
C GLY A 317 59.78 -27.25 -10.09
N GLY A 318 58.74 -27.84 -10.67
CA GLY A 318 57.37 -27.63 -10.18
C GLY A 318 56.33 -28.46 -10.92
N ARG A 319 55.07 -28.29 -10.49
CA ARG A 319 53.89 -29.01 -10.97
C ARG A 319 52.77 -28.02 -11.28
N VAL A 320 51.76 -28.42 -12.05
CA VAL A 320 50.60 -27.58 -12.36
C VAL A 320 49.32 -28.29 -11.96
N LYS A 321 48.48 -27.67 -11.12
CA LYS A 321 47.11 -28.13 -10.89
C LYS A 321 46.19 -27.60 -11.99
N VAL A 322 45.34 -28.45 -12.54
CA VAL A 322 44.37 -28.10 -13.59
C VAL A 322 42.96 -28.10 -12.98
N ASP A 323 42.29 -26.94 -12.94
CA ASP A 323 40.94 -26.75 -12.40
C ASP A 323 39.93 -26.55 -13.55
N PRO A 324 38.71 -27.12 -13.47
CA PRO A 324 38.11 -27.86 -12.36
C PRO A 324 38.46 -29.36 -12.32
N LEU A 325 39.31 -29.86 -13.21
CA LEU A 325 39.63 -31.29 -13.31
C LEU A 325 40.22 -31.85 -12.00
N GLY A 326 40.89 -31.00 -11.21
CA GLY A 326 41.55 -31.37 -9.96
C GLY A 326 42.84 -32.17 -10.15
N GLU A 327 43.28 -32.38 -11.39
CA GLU A 327 44.46 -33.16 -11.74
C GLU A 327 45.75 -32.36 -11.58
N ILE A 328 46.86 -33.04 -11.29
CA ILE A 328 48.19 -32.43 -11.16
C ILE A 328 49.08 -32.93 -12.29
N CYS A 329 49.46 -32.03 -13.19
CA CYS A 329 50.44 -32.27 -14.23
C CYS A 329 51.87 -32.10 -13.67
N GLN A 330 52.70 -33.14 -13.79
CA GLN A 330 54.09 -33.17 -13.28
C GLN A 330 55.14 -33.30 -14.41
N GLY A 331 54.73 -33.11 -15.66
CA GLY A 331 55.57 -33.29 -16.87
C GLY A 331 54.83 -32.82 -18.12
N GLY A 332 55.15 -33.37 -19.29
CA GLY A 332 54.33 -33.16 -20.50
C GLY A 332 53.03 -33.97 -20.40
N CYS A 333 51.92 -33.29 -20.12
CA CYS A 333 50.57 -33.84 -20.05
C CYS A 333 49.77 -33.39 -21.26
N GLU A 334 48.93 -34.29 -21.78
CA GLU A 334 48.03 -33.98 -22.87
C GLU A 334 46.61 -34.28 -22.42
N TYR A 335 45.77 -33.25 -22.42
CA TYR A 335 44.36 -33.32 -22.09
C TYR A 335 43.57 -33.18 -23.37
N ALA A 336 43.03 -34.30 -23.83
CA ALA A 336 42.24 -34.35 -25.04
C ALA A 336 40.74 -34.29 -24.70
N ALA A 337 39.93 -33.82 -25.64
CA ALA A 337 38.48 -33.68 -25.47
C ALA A 337 38.02 -32.74 -24.32
N LEU A 338 38.72 -31.63 -24.06
CA LEU A 338 38.25 -30.63 -23.10
C LEU A 338 37.03 -29.87 -23.66
N PRO A 339 35.96 -29.66 -22.87
CA PRO A 339 34.78 -28.92 -23.32
C PRO A 339 35.11 -27.43 -23.49
N GLU A 340 34.34 -26.74 -24.35
CA GLU A 340 34.43 -25.28 -24.45
C GLU A 340 34.10 -24.62 -23.11
N GLY A 341 35.09 -23.95 -22.52
CA GLY A 341 35.00 -23.42 -21.17
C GLY A 341 36.36 -22.97 -20.64
N GLU A 342 36.37 -22.39 -19.44
CA GLU A 342 37.60 -21.93 -18.81
C GLU A 342 38.28 -23.07 -18.03
N VAL A 343 39.58 -23.25 -18.28
CA VAL A 343 40.48 -24.12 -17.52
C VAL A 343 41.48 -23.25 -16.79
N VAL A 344 41.60 -23.42 -15.47
CA VAL A 344 42.56 -22.67 -14.66
C VAL A 344 43.78 -23.53 -14.35
N LEU A 345 44.95 -23.08 -14.78
CA LEU A 345 46.24 -23.71 -14.55
C LEU A 345 46.96 -23.01 -13.41
N ILE A 346 47.23 -23.76 -12.35
CA ILE A 346 47.74 -23.23 -11.10
C ILE A 346 49.17 -23.78 -10.88
N PRO A 347 50.23 -22.95 -10.95
CA PRO A 347 51.59 -23.43 -10.77
C PRO A 347 51.87 -23.73 -9.29
N ARG A 348 52.66 -24.79 -9.06
CA ARG A 348 53.08 -25.28 -7.74
C ARG A 348 54.58 -25.56 -7.80
N PRO A 349 55.43 -24.57 -7.49
CA PRO A 349 56.88 -24.77 -7.42
C PRO A 349 57.23 -25.82 -6.38
N ASP A 350 58.19 -26.69 -6.70
CA ASP A 350 58.77 -27.60 -5.72
C ASP A 350 59.82 -26.86 -4.86
N ILE A 351 60.19 -27.46 -3.73
CA ILE A 351 61.12 -26.83 -2.77
C ILE A 351 62.45 -26.52 -3.44
N GLY A 352 62.90 -25.26 -3.35
CA GLY A 352 64.16 -24.79 -3.95
C GLY A 352 64.00 -24.20 -5.35
N TYR A 353 62.78 -24.16 -5.88
CA TYR A 353 62.45 -23.58 -7.18
C TYR A 353 61.38 -22.49 -7.01
N GLN A 354 61.29 -21.60 -8.00
CA GLN A 354 60.20 -20.63 -8.12
C GLN A 354 59.53 -20.78 -9.47
N PHE A 355 58.25 -20.41 -9.55
CA PHE A 355 57.56 -20.25 -10.82
C PHE A 355 57.99 -18.92 -11.44
N ASP A 356 58.45 -18.94 -12.68
CA ASP A 356 58.87 -17.70 -13.35
C ASP A 356 57.76 -17.14 -14.24
N TYR A 357 57.34 -17.92 -15.23
CA TYR A 357 56.35 -17.49 -16.21
C TYR A 357 55.72 -18.66 -16.96
N TRP A 358 54.57 -18.37 -17.56
CA TRP A 358 53.95 -19.25 -18.53
C TRP A 358 54.43 -18.95 -19.95
N SER A 359 54.50 -19.99 -20.78
CA SER A 359 54.74 -19.88 -22.23
C SER A 359 53.67 -20.65 -23.01
N GLY A 360 53.59 -20.43 -24.33
CA GLY A 360 52.50 -20.92 -25.17
C GLY A 360 51.27 -20.00 -25.08
N ASP A 361 50.08 -20.58 -25.07
CA ASP A 361 48.78 -19.89 -25.00
C ASP A 361 48.52 -19.19 -23.65
N CYS A 362 49.40 -19.38 -22.67
CA CYS A 362 49.44 -18.61 -21.42
C CYS A 362 50.59 -17.58 -21.37
N ALA A 363 51.28 -17.32 -22.47
CA ALA A 363 52.44 -16.41 -22.47
C ALA A 363 52.09 -15.01 -21.95
N GLY A 364 52.94 -14.49 -21.05
CA GLY A 364 52.74 -13.19 -20.42
C GLY A 364 51.95 -13.22 -19.10
N VAL A 365 51.46 -14.39 -18.70
CA VAL A 365 50.87 -14.60 -17.37
C VAL A 365 51.96 -15.00 -16.37
N THR A 366 51.97 -14.38 -15.19
CA THR A 366 52.92 -14.62 -14.10
C THR A 366 52.30 -15.28 -12.86
N GLU A 367 50.98 -15.50 -12.86
CA GLU A 367 50.23 -16.17 -11.80
C GLU A 367 49.44 -17.38 -12.34
N ASN A 368 48.28 -17.73 -11.78
CA ASN A 368 47.43 -18.78 -12.35
C ASN A 368 47.02 -18.40 -13.79
N CYS A 369 47.14 -19.33 -14.72
CA CYS A 369 46.71 -19.08 -16.10
C CYS A 369 45.25 -19.50 -16.32
N HIS A 370 44.44 -18.55 -16.77
CA HIS A 370 43.04 -18.72 -17.11
C HIS A 370 42.90 -18.93 -18.62
N LEU A 371 42.69 -20.19 -19.04
CA LEU A 371 42.60 -20.57 -20.44
C LEU A 371 41.15 -20.81 -20.84
N LEU A 372 40.62 -19.99 -21.75
CA LEU A 372 39.36 -20.29 -22.42
C LEU A 372 39.59 -21.32 -23.52
N MET A 373 39.20 -22.58 -23.32
CA MET A 373 39.34 -23.69 -24.26
C MET A 373 38.41 -23.53 -25.48
N ASP A 374 38.78 -22.66 -26.41
CA ASP A 374 38.07 -22.34 -27.67
C ASP A 374 38.74 -22.89 -28.95
N ARG A 375 40.00 -23.34 -28.82
CA ARG A 375 40.80 -24.05 -29.84
C ARG A 375 41.86 -24.90 -29.14
N ASN A 376 42.58 -25.74 -29.89
CA ASN A 376 43.74 -26.46 -29.36
C ASN A 376 44.76 -25.46 -28.78
N LYS A 377 45.23 -25.74 -27.57
CA LYS A 377 46.15 -24.92 -26.81
C LYS A 377 47.35 -25.71 -26.34
N THR A 378 48.44 -25.00 -26.24
CA THR A 378 49.73 -25.47 -25.76
C THR A 378 50.17 -24.52 -24.67
N THR A 379 50.57 -25.02 -23.52
CA THR A 379 51.03 -24.17 -22.42
C THR A 379 52.19 -24.83 -21.72
N ASN A 380 53.17 -24.03 -21.34
CA ASN A 380 54.32 -24.52 -20.58
C ASN A 380 54.61 -23.65 -19.36
N ALA A 381 54.57 -24.25 -18.17
CA ALA A 381 55.00 -23.64 -16.92
C ALA A 381 56.52 -23.71 -16.79
N VAL A 382 57.18 -22.56 -16.69
CA VAL A 382 58.63 -22.49 -16.48
C VAL A 382 58.92 -22.26 -15.00
N PHE A 383 59.77 -23.12 -14.45
CA PHE A 383 60.30 -23.01 -13.09
C PHE A 383 61.82 -22.86 -13.16
N SER A 384 62.39 -22.02 -12.30
CA SER A 384 63.84 -21.87 -12.14
C SER A 384 64.30 -22.20 -10.73
N GLU A 385 65.56 -22.63 -10.61
CA GLU A 385 66.21 -22.79 -9.31
C GLU A 385 66.26 -21.45 -8.59
N LYS A 386 65.74 -21.43 -7.37
CA LYS A 386 65.85 -20.29 -6.48
C LYS A 386 67.30 -20.20 -6.00
N LEU A 387 68.11 -19.38 -6.69
CA LEU A 387 69.50 -19.09 -6.32
C LEU A 387 69.55 -18.51 -4.89
N ALA A 388 70.04 -19.33 -3.96
CA ALA A 388 70.32 -18.90 -2.59
C ALA A 388 71.48 -17.90 -2.60
N GLY A 389 71.16 -16.60 -2.57
CA GLY A 389 72.16 -15.54 -2.43
C GLY A 389 71.78 -14.12 -2.89
N ALA A 390 70.61 -13.88 -3.50
CA ALA A 390 70.18 -12.52 -3.80
C ALA A 390 69.87 -11.76 -2.49
N THR A 391 70.51 -10.62 -2.29
CA THR A 391 70.10 -9.69 -1.22
C THR A 391 68.77 -9.08 -1.65
N THR A 392 67.68 -9.50 -1.02
CA THR A 392 66.36 -8.88 -1.22
C THR A 392 66.16 -7.74 -0.25
N TYR A 393 65.32 -6.79 -0.63
CA TYR A 393 64.81 -5.74 0.23
C TYR A 393 63.29 -5.76 0.23
N SER A 394 62.69 -5.53 1.40
CA SER A 394 61.23 -5.54 1.55
C SER A 394 60.64 -4.20 1.09
N LEU A 395 59.61 -4.24 0.25
CA LEU A 395 58.71 -3.11 -0.04
C LEU A 395 57.38 -3.33 0.69
N ALA A 396 57.10 -2.48 1.69
CA ALA A 396 55.81 -2.45 2.37
C ALA A 396 54.89 -1.42 1.72
N ILE A 397 53.70 -1.83 1.28
CA ILE A 397 52.68 -0.96 0.72
C ILE A 397 51.51 -0.89 1.68
N ASN A 398 51.10 0.34 2.04
CA ASN A 398 49.93 0.58 2.87
C ASN A 398 48.88 1.35 2.08
N ILE A 399 47.64 0.91 2.11
CA ILE A 399 46.51 1.55 1.42
C ILE A 399 45.57 2.15 2.47
N LYS A 400 45.33 3.46 2.34
CA LYS A 400 44.39 4.21 3.18
C LYS A 400 43.21 4.67 2.33
N GLY A 401 42.03 4.08 2.51
CA GLY A 401 40.82 4.39 1.72
C GLY A 401 40.40 3.23 0.79
N GLY A 402 39.47 3.48 -0.13
CA GLY A 402 39.00 2.50 -1.12
C GLY A 402 39.74 2.62 -2.45
N GLY A 403 40.70 1.73 -2.68
CA GLY A 403 41.52 1.69 -3.89
C GLY A 403 42.57 0.60 -3.80
N SER A 404 43.30 0.40 -4.88
CA SER A 404 44.40 -0.56 -4.98
C SER A 404 45.65 0.11 -5.54
N THR A 405 46.79 -0.56 -5.39
CA THR A 405 48.04 -0.17 -6.04
C THR A 405 48.50 -1.30 -6.95
N VAL A 406 48.74 -0.98 -8.21
CA VAL A 406 49.23 -1.93 -9.21
C VAL A 406 50.63 -1.51 -9.65
N GLU A 407 51.48 -2.48 -9.97
CA GLU A 407 52.73 -2.19 -10.66
C GLU A 407 52.44 -2.04 -12.16
N LYS A 408 53.06 -1.09 -12.85
CA LYS A 408 52.71 -0.74 -14.23
C LYS A 408 52.78 -1.89 -15.24
N ASP A 409 53.69 -2.84 -15.02
CA ASP A 409 53.93 -3.99 -15.91
C ASP A 409 53.47 -5.33 -15.31
N SER A 410 52.65 -5.30 -14.24
CA SER A 410 52.08 -6.48 -13.57
C SER A 410 50.61 -6.24 -13.20
N SER A 411 49.78 -7.30 -13.17
CA SER A 411 48.34 -7.15 -12.89
C SER A 411 47.99 -6.92 -11.42
N SER A 412 48.92 -7.13 -10.49
CA SER A 412 48.65 -6.99 -9.05
C SER A 412 49.96 -7.00 -8.24
N LEU A 413 50.14 -6.00 -7.37
CA LEU A 413 51.13 -6.08 -6.28
C LEU A 413 50.47 -6.06 -4.90
N CYS A 414 49.34 -5.35 -4.76
CA CYS A 414 48.68 -5.13 -3.47
C CYS A 414 47.18 -4.84 -3.64
N ALA A 415 46.34 -5.84 -3.37
CA ALA A 415 44.87 -5.68 -3.34
C ALA A 415 44.30 -5.53 -1.92
N GLU A 416 45.12 -5.77 -0.89
CA GLU A 416 44.74 -5.69 0.52
C GLU A 416 45.13 -4.34 1.14
N LYS A 417 44.56 -3.98 2.30
CA LYS A 417 44.84 -2.70 2.99
C LYS A 417 46.32 -2.49 3.34
N ALA A 418 47.08 -3.56 3.44
CA ALA A 418 48.53 -3.53 3.45
C ALA A 418 49.08 -4.84 2.89
N CYS A 419 50.18 -4.78 2.16
CA CYS A 419 50.95 -5.96 1.76
C CYS A 419 52.45 -5.65 1.79
N SER A 420 53.25 -6.69 1.73
CA SER A 420 54.70 -6.58 1.65
C SER A 420 55.22 -7.56 0.61
N ALA A 421 56.16 -7.11 -0.21
CA ALA A 421 56.85 -7.93 -1.19
C ALA A 421 58.36 -7.84 -0.97
N ASP A 422 59.06 -8.96 -1.06
CA ASP A 422 60.52 -8.98 -1.08
C ASP A 422 61.00 -8.87 -2.53
N LEU A 423 61.76 -7.83 -2.83
CA LEU A 423 62.21 -7.51 -4.18
C LEU A 423 63.73 -7.52 -4.25
N ASP A 424 64.27 -7.82 -5.43
CA ASP A 424 65.72 -7.92 -5.60
C ASP A 424 66.40 -6.55 -5.52
N LYS A 425 67.58 -6.52 -4.88
CA LYS A 425 68.40 -5.31 -4.82
C LYS A 425 68.71 -4.78 -6.23
N GLY A 426 68.37 -3.51 -6.46
CA GLY A 426 68.60 -2.80 -7.71
C GLY A 426 67.43 -2.83 -8.69
N GLN A 427 66.32 -3.52 -8.36
CA GLN A 427 65.09 -3.50 -9.16
C GLN A 427 64.43 -2.11 -9.12
N ASN A 428 63.95 -1.64 -10.28
CA ASN A 428 63.12 -0.43 -10.38
C ASN A 428 61.65 -0.84 -10.47
N ILE A 429 60.80 -0.27 -9.61
CA ILE A 429 59.36 -0.51 -9.53
C ILE A 429 58.61 0.77 -9.88
N GLU A 430 57.58 0.70 -10.73
CA GLU A 430 56.65 1.81 -10.97
C GLU A 430 55.24 1.44 -10.48
N LEU A 431 54.81 2.08 -9.40
CA LEU A 431 53.48 1.90 -8.78
C LEU A 431 52.48 2.92 -9.34
N LEU A 432 51.31 2.42 -9.69
CA LEU A 432 50.13 3.18 -10.11
C LEU A 432 49.03 3.00 -9.06
N ALA A 433 48.35 4.09 -8.72
CA ALA A 433 47.19 4.06 -7.84
C ALA A 433 45.91 3.90 -8.66
N GLN A 434 45.09 2.91 -8.31
CA GLN A 434 43.80 2.65 -8.95
C GLN A 434 42.68 2.87 -7.93
N PRO A 435 41.96 4.01 -8.00
CA PRO A 435 40.84 4.26 -7.12
C PRO A 435 39.71 3.24 -7.35
N GLU A 436 39.08 2.79 -6.27
CA GLU A 436 37.81 2.07 -6.36
C GLU A 436 36.69 3.02 -6.81
N ALA A 437 35.62 2.49 -7.38
CA ALA A 437 34.43 3.28 -7.69
C ALA A 437 33.93 4.02 -6.43
N GLY A 438 33.75 5.34 -6.53
CA GLY A 438 33.39 6.17 -5.39
C GLY A 438 34.57 6.83 -4.66
N TYR A 439 35.81 6.56 -5.07
CA TYR A 439 37.02 7.16 -4.48
C TYR A 439 37.87 7.88 -5.53
N THR A 440 38.71 8.79 -5.05
CA THR A 440 39.76 9.44 -5.84
C THR A 440 41.11 9.26 -5.17
N PHE A 441 42.16 9.18 -5.98
CA PHE A 441 43.53 9.09 -5.48
C PHE A 441 43.97 10.46 -4.95
N TYR A 442 44.32 10.51 -3.66
CA TYR A 442 44.76 11.73 -2.99
C TYR A 442 46.28 11.94 -3.12
N GLY A 443 47.06 10.86 -3.06
CA GLY A 443 48.51 10.93 -3.24
C GLY A 443 49.29 9.85 -2.48
N TRP A 444 50.59 9.82 -2.75
CA TRP A 444 51.56 8.95 -2.11
C TRP A 444 52.24 9.60 -0.90
N SER A 445 52.71 8.76 0.03
CA SER A 445 53.59 9.15 1.14
C SER A 445 54.54 8.02 1.53
N GLY A 446 55.53 8.28 2.38
CA GLY A 446 56.61 7.35 2.72
C GLY A 446 57.82 7.56 1.82
N ASP A 447 58.34 6.48 1.23
CA ASP A 447 59.41 6.54 0.23
C ASP A 447 58.92 7.00 -1.17
N CYS A 448 57.63 7.29 -1.30
CA CYS A 448 56.99 7.93 -2.44
C CYS A 448 56.39 9.29 -2.06
N SER A 449 56.20 10.19 -3.03
CA SER A 449 55.43 11.43 -2.84
C SER A 449 54.72 11.88 -4.12
N GLY A 450 53.75 12.79 -3.98
CA GLY A 450 53.00 13.37 -5.10
C GLY A 450 51.73 12.59 -5.49
N SER A 451 51.08 13.00 -6.58
CA SER A 451 49.79 12.48 -7.06
C SER A 451 49.86 11.74 -8.40
N GLY A 452 51.06 11.52 -8.95
CA GLY A 452 51.30 10.78 -10.19
C GLY A 452 51.66 9.31 -9.95
N SER A 453 52.31 8.65 -10.92
CA SER A 453 52.93 7.35 -10.68
C SER A 453 54.11 7.48 -9.70
N CYS A 454 54.36 6.45 -8.90
CA CYS A 454 55.53 6.42 -8.03
C CYS A 454 56.58 5.44 -8.55
N THR A 455 57.78 5.93 -8.83
CA THR A 455 58.92 5.09 -9.22
C THR A 455 59.92 4.94 -8.07
N LEU A 456 60.31 3.70 -7.76
CA LEU A 456 61.19 3.34 -6.66
C LEU A 456 62.35 2.48 -7.14
N LEU A 457 63.57 2.76 -6.66
CA LEU A 457 64.71 1.86 -6.79
C LEU A 457 64.88 1.07 -5.48
N MET A 458 64.93 -0.26 -5.56
CA MET A 458 65.11 -1.15 -4.41
C MET A 458 66.58 -1.22 -3.97
N ASP A 459 67.09 -0.15 -3.36
CA ASP A 459 68.45 -0.06 -2.82
C ASP A 459 68.53 -0.27 -1.28
N GLY A 460 67.38 -0.44 -0.65
CA GLY A 460 67.16 -0.76 0.76
C GLY A 460 65.69 -1.13 1.00
N ASN A 461 65.31 -1.50 2.23
CA ASN A 461 63.90 -1.70 2.57
C ASN A 461 63.13 -0.38 2.39
N LYS A 462 61.96 -0.46 1.76
CA LYS A 462 61.12 0.70 1.41
C LYS A 462 59.71 0.53 1.99
N ALA A 463 59.07 1.63 2.32
CA ALA A 463 57.68 1.68 2.77
C ALA A 463 56.93 2.84 2.10
N VAL A 464 55.81 2.52 1.45
CA VAL A 464 54.99 3.49 0.73
C VAL A 464 53.54 3.41 1.17
N SER A 465 52.84 4.53 1.06
CA SER A 465 51.43 4.63 1.43
C SER A 465 50.63 5.34 0.35
N ALA A 466 49.64 4.66 -0.22
CA ALA A 466 48.66 5.22 -1.14
C ALA A 466 47.43 5.68 -0.36
N ALA A 467 47.07 6.96 -0.48
CA ALA A 467 45.86 7.51 0.13
C ALA A 467 44.78 7.74 -0.93
N PHE A 468 43.58 7.22 -0.66
CA PHE A 468 42.35 7.42 -1.43
C PHE A 468 41.32 8.10 -0.54
N ARG A 469 40.56 9.03 -1.11
CA ARG A 469 39.48 9.74 -0.42
C ARG A 469 38.15 9.46 -1.12
N PRO A 470 37.05 9.22 -0.37
CA PRO A 470 35.75 9.08 -0.98
C PRO A 470 35.37 10.36 -1.69
N ILE A 471 34.76 10.23 -2.87
CA ILE A 471 34.10 11.30 -3.58
C ILE A 471 32.82 11.62 -2.81
N MET A 472 32.69 12.86 -2.35
CA MET A 472 31.49 13.32 -1.64
C MET A 472 30.55 14.00 -2.64
N VAL A 473 29.27 13.66 -2.57
CA VAL A 473 28.18 14.26 -3.34
C VAL A 473 27.15 14.86 -2.38
N GLU A 474 26.36 15.83 -2.83
CA GLU A 474 25.43 16.57 -2.01
C GLU A 474 23.99 16.08 -2.17
N LEU A 475 23.29 15.84 -1.06
CA LEU A 475 21.86 15.63 -1.00
C LEU A 475 21.19 16.89 -0.48
N SER A 476 20.40 17.56 -1.33
CA SER A 476 19.57 18.69 -0.94
C SER A 476 18.13 18.25 -0.70
N ILE A 477 17.64 18.44 0.53
CA ILE A 477 16.26 18.12 0.90
C ILE A 477 15.50 19.43 1.13
N THR A 478 14.35 19.57 0.49
CA THR A 478 13.44 20.72 0.69
C THR A 478 12.14 20.25 1.34
N LEU A 479 11.70 20.95 2.37
CA LEU A 479 10.49 20.62 3.14
C LEU A 479 9.37 21.59 2.77
N GLY A 480 8.25 21.06 2.28
CA GLY A 480 7.02 21.80 2.05
C GLY A 480 6.00 21.48 3.15
N GLY A 481 5.60 22.47 3.95
CA GLY A 481 4.63 22.27 5.05
C GLY A 481 5.25 21.87 6.39
N GLY A 482 4.42 21.44 7.34
CA GLY A 482 4.82 21.12 8.72
C GLY A 482 5.31 19.68 8.90
N GLY A 483 6.61 19.46 8.81
CA GLY A 483 7.21 18.14 9.04
C GLY A 483 8.73 18.16 9.03
N ALA A 484 9.32 16.99 9.21
CA ALA A 484 10.75 16.75 9.15
C ALA A 484 11.03 15.50 8.32
N VAL A 485 12.28 15.31 7.90
CA VAL A 485 12.72 14.08 7.24
C VAL A 485 13.87 13.49 8.04
N ARG A 486 13.74 12.24 8.47
CA ARG A 486 14.85 11.49 9.06
C ARG A 486 15.69 10.89 7.94
N VAL A 487 17.00 11.09 8.01
CA VAL A 487 17.98 10.61 7.04
C VAL A 487 18.86 9.56 7.73
N GLY A 488 18.58 8.29 7.46
CA GLY A 488 19.27 7.16 8.07
C GLY A 488 19.19 7.14 9.62
N PRO A 489 20.21 6.59 10.32
CA PRO A 489 20.25 6.55 11.78
C PRO A 489 20.78 7.83 12.45
N ILE A 490 21.29 8.80 11.68
CA ILE A 490 22.23 9.81 12.21
C ILE A 490 21.65 11.23 12.19
N GLU A 491 20.75 11.57 11.26
CA GLU A 491 20.39 12.98 11.04
C GLU A 491 18.88 13.21 10.81
N VAL A 492 18.38 14.35 11.29
CA VAL A 492 17.00 14.80 11.07
C VAL A 492 17.04 16.15 10.37
N CYS A 493 16.51 16.20 9.17
CA CYS A 493 16.30 17.42 8.42
C CYS A 493 15.09 18.16 8.97
N THR A 494 15.31 19.31 9.59
CA THR A 494 14.28 20.21 10.13
C THR A 494 14.46 21.60 9.53
N GLY A 495 13.37 22.34 9.27
CA GLY A 495 13.40 23.69 8.68
C GLY A 495 12.77 23.74 7.28
N PHE A 496 13.24 24.66 6.42
CA PHE A 496 12.78 24.75 5.03
C PHE A 496 13.60 23.89 4.07
N SER A 497 14.91 23.73 4.35
CA SER A 497 15.80 22.86 3.59
C SER A 497 17.02 22.45 4.41
N CYS A 498 17.67 21.36 4.01
CA CYS A 498 18.98 20.96 4.51
C CYS A 498 19.81 20.35 3.39
N ASN A 499 21.14 20.43 3.52
CA ASN A 499 22.09 19.82 2.60
C ASN A 499 22.99 18.87 3.38
N ILE A 500 23.16 17.65 2.87
CA ILE A 500 23.92 16.59 3.52
C ILE A 500 24.97 16.07 2.54
N SER A 501 26.24 16.07 2.93
CA SER A 501 27.31 15.48 2.13
C SER A 501 27.41 13.98 2.38
N VAL A 502 27.25 13.18 1.32
CA VAL A 502 27.26 11.72 1.39
C VAL A 502 28.33 11.18 0.44
N ALA A 503 29.04 10.13 0.84
CA ALA A 503 30.00 9.48 -0.04
C ALA A 503 29.28 8.82 -1.24
N MET A 504 29.84 8.97 -2.44
CA MET A 504 29.27 8.43 -3.68
C MET A 504 29.12 6.90 -3.60
N GLY A 505 27.99 6.39 -4.08
CA GLY A 505 27.63 4.98 -4.04
C GLY A 505 26.97 4.50 -2.73
N LYS A 506 26.85 5.36 -1.71
CA LYS A 506 26.09 5.04 -0.49
C LYS A 506 24.60 5.24 -0.68
N THR A 507 23.79 4.37 -0.06
CA THR A 507 22.33 4.50 -0.02
C THR A 507 21.90 5.20 1.27
N VAL A 508 20.98 6.16 1.15
CA VAL A 508 20.35 6.87 2.26
C VAL A 508 18.86 6.53 2.32
N SER A 509 18.37 6.29 3.53
CA SER A 509 16.96 6.04 3.81
C SER A 509 16.31 7.31 4.32
N LEU A 510 15.34 7.85 3.59
CA LEU A 510 14.58 9.04 3.93
C LEU A 510 13.21 8.65 4.45
N VAL A 511 12.99 8.87 5.75
CA VAL A 511 11.73 8.55 6.43
C VAL A 511 11.00 9.86 6.74
N PRO A 512 9.77 10.06 6.25
CA PRO A 512 9.03 11.28 6.54
C PRO A 512 8.54 11.26 8.00
N ALA A 513 8.67 12.38 8.69
CA ALA A 513 8.24 12.56 10.07
C ALA A 513 7.30 13.79 10.15
N PRO A 514 5.99 13.61 9.92
CA PRO A 514 5.02 14.70 10.03
C PRO A 514 4.99 15.31 11.43
N ALA A 515 4.85 16.63 11.51
CA ALA A 515 4.57 17.30 12.79
C ALA A 515 3.13 17.01 13.25
N SER A 516 2.83 17.29 14.53
CA SER A 516 1.46 17.19 15.04
C SER A 516 0.48 18.03 14.21
N GLY A 517 -0.66 17.46 13.82
CA GLY A 517 -1.66 18.10 12.95
C GLY A 517 -1.30 18.12 11.46
N PHE A 518 -0.22 17.45 11.05
CA PHE A 518 0.18 17.29 9.65
C PHE A 518 0.26 15.82 9.25
N ARG A 519 0.05 15.56 7.96
CA ARG A 519 0.30 14.27 7.32
C ARG A 519 1.37 14.41 6.25
N PHE A 520 2.10 13.33 6.00
CA PHE A 520 2.95 13.24 4.83
C PHE A 520 2.08 13.03 3.58
N ASN A 521 2.26 13.87 2.56
CA ASN A 521 1.55 13.74 1.30
C ASN A 521 2.33 12.84 0.33
N ALA A 522 3.54 13.27 -0.03
CA ALA A 522 4.38 12.58 -1.01
C ALA A 522 5.81 13.14 -1.04
N TRP A 523 6.71 12.36 -1.61
CA TRP A 523 8.01 12.80 -2.11
C TRP A 523 7.92 13.40 -3.50
N GLY A 524 8.90 14.22 -3.86
CA GLY A 524 9.17 14.68 -5.21
C GLY A 524 10.67 14.73 -5.51
N GLN A 525 10.98 15.06 -6.78
CA GLN A 525 12.33 15.06 -7.36
C GLN A 525 12.94 13.64 -7.44
N ASP A 526 14.15 13.41 -6.95
CA ASP A 526 14.82 12.10 -7.01
C ASP A 526 14.15 11.03 -6.13
N CYS A 527 13.14 11.41 -5.34
CA CYS A 527 12.24 10.50 -4.63
C CYS A 527 10.80 10.61 -5.17
N THR A 528 10.05 9.50 -5.09
CA THR A 528 8.63 9.47 -5.49
C THR A 528 7.79 8.62 -4.52
N GLY A 529 6.47 8.79 -4.58
CA GLY A 529 5.52 8.04 -3.75
C GLY A 529 5.34 8.61 -2.34
N SER A 530 4.68 7.86 -1.47
CA SER A 530 4.24 8.29 -0.12
C SER A 530 4.78 7.41 1.02
N SER A 531 5.73 6.53 0.73
CA SER A 531 6.37 5.63 1.72
C SER A 531 7.82 6.03 1.98
N VAL A 532 8.63 5.23 2.68
CA VAL A 532 10.08 5.51 2.86
C VAL A 532 10.76 5.61 1.50
N CYS A 533 11.65 6.59 1.31
CA CYS A 533 12.46 6.71 0.08
C CYS A 533 13.88 6.22 0.33
N GLU A 534 14.29 5.15 -0.35
CA GLU A 534 15.67 4.67 -0.40
C GLU A 534 16.37 5.26 -1.64
N LEU A 535 17.44 6.03 -1.42
CA LEU A 535 18.12 6.78 -2.47
C LEU A 535 19.61 6.46 -2.49
N THR A 536 20.13 5.97 -3.62
CA THR A 536 21.57 5.74 -3.81
C THR A 536 22.24 6.98 -4.38
N MET A 537 23.24 7.49 -3.67
CA MET A 537 23.95 8.74 -3.97
C MET A 537 25.01 8.53 -5.05
N THR A 538 24.62 8.47 -6.33
CA THR A 538 25.55 8.33 -7.48
C THR A 538 26.01 9.67 -8.06
N SER A 539 25.33 10.75 -7.69
CA SER A 539 25.60 12.14 -8.06
C SER A 539 25.02 13.04 -6.98
N ASP A 540 25.10 14.35 -7.16
CA ASP A 540 24.25 15.27 -6.38
C ASP A 540 22.77 14.93 -6.63
N LYS A 541 21.97 15.01 -5.57
CA LYS A 541 20.56 14.61 -5.56
C LYS A 541 19.70 15.65 -4.88
N GLN A 542 18.47 15.80 -5.37
CA GLN A 542 17.47 16.70 -4.79
C GLN A 542 16.23 15.92 -4.42
N VAL A 543 15.72 16.18 -3.22
CA VAL A 543 14.49 15.56 -2.72
C VAL A 543 13.57 16.63 -2.16
N GLN A 544 12.29 16.54 -2.49
CA GLN A 544 11.25 17.37 -1.89
C GLN A 544 10.31 16.50 -1.06
N ALA A 545 10.07 16.88 0.20
CA ALA A 545 9.07 16.24 1.05
C ALA A 545 7.88 17.18 1.22
N SER A 546 6.66 16.72 0.91
CA SER A 546 5.45 17.50 1.05
C SER A 546 4.61 17.01 2.24
N PHE A 547 4.27 17.93 3.13
CA PHE A 547 3.42 17.74 4.30
C PHE A 547 2.21 18.66 4.19
N GLY A 548 1.02 18.09 4.36
CA GLY A 548 -0.25 18.83 4.36
C GLY A 548 -0.88 18.82 5.75
N PRO A 549 -1.60 19.88 6.15
CA PRO A 549 -2.37 19.83 7.39
C PRO A 549 -3.42 18.70 7.31
N VAL A 550 -3.62 18.01 8.42
CA VAL A 550 -4.80 17.14 8.60
C VAL A 550 -6.03 18.05 8.69
N THR A 551 -7.06 17.71 7.92
CA THR A 551 -8.27 18.54 7.80
C THR A 551 -9.51 17.70 8.01
N HIS A 552 -10.53 18.30 8.63
CA HIS A 552 -11.81 17.69 8.94
C HIS A 552 -12.97 18.54 8.41
N GLY A 553 -14.04 17.86 7.99
CA GLY A 553 -15.28 18.48 7.54
C GLY A 553 -16.17 18.88 8.71
N LEU A 554 -16.69 20.11 8.69
CA LEU A 554 -17.77 20.57 9.55
C LEU A 554 -19.04 20.75 8.71
N THR A 555 -20.11 20.07 9.09
CA THR A 555 -21.44 20.27 8.51
C THR A 555 -22.35 20.98 9.50
N LEU A 556 -22.86 22.15 9.14
CA LEU A 556 -23.84 22.91 9.91
C LEU A 556 -25.23 22.68 9.32
N LEU A 557 -26.20 22.29 10.16
CA LEU A 557 -27.59 22.02 9.77
C LEU A 557 -28.52 22.96 10.55
N ALA A 558 -29.11 23.95 9.88
CA ALA A 558 -30.10 24.83 10.48
C ALA A 558 -31.51 24.38 10.07
N SER A 559 -32.40 24.10 11.03
CA SER A 559 -33.82 23.94 10.70
C SER A 559 -34.42 25.28 10.26
N PRO A 560 -35.57 25.29 9.57
CA PRO A 560 -36.24 26.54 9.22
C PRO A 560 -36.47 27.42 10.45
N GLY A 561 -36.21 28.73 10.32
CA GLY A 561 -36.47 29.70 11.39
C GLY A 561 -35.25 30.35 12.05
N GLY A 562 -34.03 30.03 11.64
CA GLY A 562 -32.84 30.67 12.20
C GLY A 562 -31.58 30.44 11.37
N ALA A 563 -30.45 30.87 11.92
CA ALA A 563 -29.11 30.66 11.36
C ALA A 563 -28.14 30.18 12.45
N ILE A 564 -27.08 29.47 12.04
CA ILE A 564 -25.93 29.14 12.89
C ILE A 564 -24.84 30.15 12.60
N VAL A 565 -24.35 30.83 13.63
CA VAL A 565 -23.35 31.91 13.50
C VAL A 565 -22.18 31.62 14.42
N SER A 566 -20.97 31.69 13.87
CA SER A 566 -19.73 31.63 14.66
C SER A 566 -19.60 32.85 15.59
N ALA A 567 -18.91 32.69 16.72
CA ALA A 567 -18.74 33.75 17.71
C ALA A 567 -18.03 35.00 17.16
N ASP A 568 -17.12 34.83 16.21
CA ASP A 568 -16.44 35.92 15.49
C ASP A 568 -17.22 36.42 14.26
N LYS A 569 -18.38 35.81 13.96
CA LYS A 569 -19.26 36.08 12.82
C LYS A 569 -18.60 35.87 11.45
N SER A 570 -17.47 35.18 11.38
CA SER A 570 -16.79 34.87 10.12
C SER A 570 -17.57 33.82 9.30
N LEU A 571 -18.33 32.97 9.99
CA LEU A 571 -19.16 31.91 9.45
C LEU A 571 -20.61 32.13 9.83
N VAL A 572 -21.48 32.17 8.81
CA VAL A 572 -22.93 32.27 8.93
C VAL A 572 -23.56 31.21 8.04
N CYS A 573 -24.33 30.30 8.63
CA CYS A 573 -25.10 29.32 7.90
C CYS A 573 -26.60 29.63 8.02
N SER A 574 -27.15 30.22 6.96
CA SER A 574 -28.57 30.58 6.83
C SER A 574 -29.37 29.62 5.94
N GLU A 575 -28.67 28.66 5.32
CA GLU A 575 -29.23 27.61 4.47
C GLU A 575 -29.47 26.33 5.29
N PRO A 576 -30.28 25.38 4.78
CA PRO A 576 -30.55 24.12 5.49
C PRO A 576 -29.30 23.30 5.80
N SER A 577 -28.23 23.46 5.00
CA SER A 577 -26.94 22.80 5.20
C SER A 577 -25.81 23.66 4.65
N CYS A 578 -24.73 23.80 5.43
CA CYS A 578 -23.47 24.43 5.02
C CYS A 578 -22.29 23.53 5.38
N SER A 579 -21.29 23.46 4.51
CA SER A 579 -20.10 22.63 4.71
C SER A 579 -18.83 23.47 4.70
N PHE A 580 -17.97 23.23 5.67
CA PHE A 580 -16.69 23.91 5.85
C PHE A 580 -15.59 22.88 6.12
N VAL A 581 -14.34 23.28 5.91
CA VAL A 581 -13.16 22.44 6.18
C VAL A 581 -12.25 23.19 7.14
N PHE A 582 -11.80 22.50 8.19
CA PHE A 582 -10.91 23.05 9.20
C PHE A 582 -9.68 22.17 9.37
N ILE A 583 -8.59 22.76 9.85
CA ILE A 583 -7.41 22.02 10.28
C ILE A 583 -7.67 21.30 11.61
N GLU A 584 -7.01 20.16 11.82
CA GLU A 584 -7.09 19.39 13.07
C GLU A 584 -6.69 20.26 14.28
N GLY A 585 -7.45 20.13 15.38
CA GLY A 585 -7.27 20.91 16.60
C GLY A 585 -7.85 22.32 16.56
N ALA A 586 -8.40 22.78 15.43
CA ALA A 586 -9.13 24.05 15.38
C ALA A 586 -10.37 23.99 16.28
N ALA A 587 -10.65 25.09 16.99
CA ALA A 587 -11.82 25.21 17.85
C ALA A 587 -12.69 26.38 17.38
N VAL A 588 -14.00 26.14 17.23
CA VAL A 588 -14.97 27.16 16.81
C VAL A 588 -16.15 27.15 17.75
N THR A 589 -16.55 28.33 18.23
CA THR A 589 -17.76 28.50 19.04
C THR A 589 -18.89 29.02 18.16
N PHE A 590 -20.06 28.39 18.23
CA PHE A 590 -21.27 28.75 17.52
C PHE A 590 -22.38 29.22 18.46
N HIS A 591 -23.18 30.15 17.96
CA HIS A 591 -24.42 30.63 18.54
C HIS A 591 -25.56 30.45 17.53
N ALA A 592 -26.77 30.27 18.03
CA ALA A 592 -27.97 30.22 17.21
C ALA A 592 -28.60 31.61 17.16
N GLU A 593 -28.91 32.09 15.96
CA GLU A 593 -29.62 33.36 15.74
C GLU A 593 -31.02 33.07 15.15
N PRO A 594 -32.08 33.05 15.98
CA PRO A 594 -33.45 32.90 15.49
C PRO A 594 -33.88 34.09 14.62
N LYS A 595 -34.60 33.81 13.54
CA LYS A 595 -35.32 34.84 12.77
C LYS A 595 -36.50 35.38 13.59
N ALA A 596 -37.00 36.55 13.23
CA ALA A 596 -38.20 37.11 13.85
C ALA A 596 -39.37 36.11 13.78
N GLY A 597 -40.09 35.95 14.89
CA GLY A 597 -41.19 34.99 15.01
C GLY A 597 -40.77 33.54 15.34
N TYR A 598 -39.47 33.27 15.50
CA TYR A 598 -38.93 31.96 15.88
C TYR A 598 -38.14 32.04 17.17
N LYS A 599 -37.98 30.88 17.81
CA LYS A 599 -37.10 30.67 18.97
C LYS A 599 -36.10 29.56 18.67
N PHE A 600 -34.95 29.62 19.33
CA PHE A 600 -34.00 28.52 19.35
C PHE A 600 -34.41 27.50 20.42
N ASP A 601 -34.50 26.23 20.04
CA ASP A 601 -34.86 25.15 20.94
C ASP A 601 -33.63 24.47 21.55
N SER A 602 -32.74 23.95 20.71
CA SER A 602 -31.54 23.23 21.15
C SER A 602 -30.56 22.92 20.01
N TRP A 603 -29.32 22.61 20.40
CA TRP A 603 -28.32 21.98 19.56
C TRP A 603 -28.51 20.44 19.51
N ALA A 604 -28.07 19.84 18.42
CA ALA A 604 -27.87 18.40 18.26
C ALA A 604 -26.60 18.11 17.43
N GLY A 605 -26.18 16.84 17.38
CA GLY A 605 -24.93 16.43 16.73
C GLY A 605 -23.75 16.55 17.70
N ALA A 606 -22.70 17.27 17.29
CA ALA A 606 -21.51 17.51 18.10
C ALA A 606 -21.75 18.40 19.33
N CYS A 607 -22.89 19.09 19.40
CA CYS A 607 -23.31 19.93 20.53
C CYS A 607 -24.69 19.51 21.04
N SER A 608 -25.00 19.91 22.28
CA SER A 608 -26.29 19.69 22.92
C SER A 608 -26.70 20.87 23.82
N GLY A 609 -27.96 20.91 24.22
CA GLY A 609 -28.50 21.98 25.08
C GLY A 609 -28.79 23.28 24.33
N ASN A 610 -28.95 24.38 25.06
CA ASN A 610 -29.39 25.68 24.55
C ASN A 610 -28.35 26.81 24.73
N GLY A 611 -27.15 26.50 25.22
CA GLY A 611 -26.04 27.45 25.38
C GLY A 611 -25.24 27.66 24.09
N SER A 612 -24.03 28.20 24.19
CA SER A 612 -23.06 28.23 23.10
C SER A 612 -22.55 26.84 22.76
N CYS A 613 -22.28 26.58 21.48
CA CYS A 613 -21.77 25.30 20.97
C CYS A 613 -20.28 25.43 20.63
N LEU A 614 -19.38 24.89 21.47
CA LEU A 614 -17.95 24.80 21.17
C LEU A 614 -17.65 23.48 20.46
N VAL A 615 -17.03 23.55 19.29
CA VAL A 615 -16.62 22.39 18.50
C VAL A 615 -15.10 22.41 18.36
N GLU A 616 -14.45 21.32 18.77
CA GLU A 616 -13.04 21.06 18.52
C GLU A 616 -12.90 20.03 17.39
N MET A 617 -12.12 20.36 16.37
CA MET A 617 -12.00 19.58 15.15
C MET A 617 -10.97 18.46 15.31
N GLY A 618 -11.39 17.30 15.82
CA GLY A 618 -10.59 16.07 15.84
C GLY A 618 -11.01 15.02 14.81
N THR A 619 -12.24 15.12 14.29
CA THR A 619 -12.81 14.27 13.24
C THR A 619 -13.81 15.09 12.42
N ASP A 620 -14.36 14.50 11.37
CA ASP A 620 -15.53 15.09 10.71
C ASP A 620 -16.71 15.15 11.70
N VAL A 621 -17.39 16.29 11.75
CA VAL A 621 -18.44 16.55 12.74
C VAL A 621 -19.62 17.30 12.12
N SER A 622 -20.81 17.06 12.66
CA SER A 622 -22.02 17.79 12.29
C SER A 622 -22.64 18.48 13.50
N VAL A 623 -23.08 19.72 13.31
CA VAL A 623 -23.81 20.51 14.32
C VAL A 623 -25.15 20.88 13.76
N GLN A 624 -26.21 20.61 14.49
CA GLN A 624 -27.58 20.96 14.13
C GLN A 624 -28.16 21.97 15.11
N ALA A 625 -28.72 23.07 14.61
CA ALA A 625 -29.54 23.99 15.37
C ALA A 625 -31.02 23.77 15.05
N LYS A 626 -31.83 23.58 16.09
CA LYS A 626 -33.28 23.43 15.97
C LYS A 626 -33.99 24.72 16.40
N PHE A 627 -34.88 25.18 15.54
CA PHE A 627 -35.72 26.35 15.72
C PHE A 627 -37.18 25.95 15.56
N SER A 628 -38.04 26.58 16.34
CA SER A 628 -39.50 26.45 16.22
C SER A 628 -40.16 27.82 16.18
N PRO A 629 -41.30 27.96 15.48
CA PRO A 629 -42.06 29.21 15.50
C PRO A 629 -42.55 29.48 16.92
N ILE A 630 -42.50 30.74 17.32
CA ILE A 630 -43.18 31.22 18.52
C ILE A 630 -44.67 31.19 18.20
N LEU A 631 -45.46 30.51 19.02
CA LEU A 631 -46.91 30.40 18.86
C LEU A 631 -47.60 31.26 19.90
N HIS A 632 -48.63 31.99 19.47
CA HIS A 632 -49.54 32.74 20.32
C HIS A 632 -50.94 32.15 20.24
N THR A 633 -51.66 32.20 21.35
CA THR A 633 -53.04 31.70 21.44
C THR A 633 -54.01 32.80 21.02
N LEU A 634 -54.81 32.51 19.99
CA LEU A 634 -55.98 33.29 19.63
C LEU A 634 -57.20 32.66 20.27
N THR A 635 -57.91 33.41 21.12
CA THR A 635 -59.19 33.01 21.71
C THR A 635 -60.31 33.84 21.10
N VAL A 636 -61.33 33.19 20.53
CA VAL A 636 -62.50 33.86 19.95
C VAL A 636 -63.75 33.41 20.68
N SER A 637 -64.47 34.36 21.28
CA SER A 637 -65.79 34.11 21.87
C SER A 637 -66.87 34.62 20.94
N VAL A 638 -67.83 33.75 20.63
CA VAL A 638 -68.94 34.01 19.72
C VAL A 638 -70.25 33.97 20.51
N SER A 639 -71.04 35.04 20.45
CA SER A 639 -72.41 35.03 21.00
C SER A 639 -73.35 34.15 20.16
N GLU A 640 -74.55 33.89 20.67
CA GLU A 640 -75.63 33.25 19.90
C GLU A 640 -75.98 34.06 18.64
N GLY A 641 -76.34 33.38 17.55
CA GLY A 641 -76.78 34.01 16.29
C GLY A 641 -75.73 34.15 15.18
N GLY A 642 -74.57 33.50 15.28
CA GLY A 642 -73.54 33.55 14.24
C GLY A 642 -72.28 32.74 14.53
N GLY A 643 -71.32 32.78 13.60
CA GLY A 643 -70.01 32.14 13.70
C GLY A 643 -68.86 33.05 13.26
N VAL A 644 -67.63 32.60 13.42
CA VAL A 644 -66.39 33.26 12.95
C VAL A 644 -65.49 32.26 12.26
N THR A 645 -64.91 32.63 11.13
CA THR A 645 -63.88 31.83 10.45
C THR A 645 -62.61 32.63 10.23
N SER A 646 -61.48 31.92 10.18
CA SER A 646 -60.20 32.47 9.72
C SER A 646 -59.35 31.35 9.11
N LEU A 647 -59.12 31.43 7.81
CA LEU A 647 -58.29 30.46 7.11
C LEU A 647 -56.83 30.51 7.58
N ALA A 648 -56.28 31.71 7.75
CA ALA A 648 -54.89 31.91 8.19
C ALA A 648 -54.63 31.43 9.63
N ALA A 649 -55.65 31.47 10.49
CA ALA A 649 -55.57 30.90 11.84
C ALA A 649 -56.04 29.44 11.92
N GLY A 650 -56.50 28.85 10.80
CA GLY A 650 -57.13 27.52 10.78
C GLY A 650 -58.35 27.41 11.72
N LEU A 651 -59.08 28.52 11.93
CA LEU A 651 -60.14 28.63 12.91
C LEU A 651 -61.52 28.61 12.24
N SER A 652 -62.44 27.78 12.76
CA SER A 652 -63.86 27.80 12.42
C SER A 652 -64.67 27.66 13.71
N CYS A 653 -65.23 28.77 14.18
CA CYS A 653 -65.90 28.88 15.47
C CYS A 653 -67.38 29.22 15.26
N MET A 654 -68.26 28.22 15.32
CA MET A 654 -69.68 28.42 15.02
C MET A 654 -70.53 28.73 16.26
N SER A 655 -70.00 28.57 17.47
CA SER A 655 -70.61 29.02 18.72
C SER A 655 -69.62 28.91 19.89
N GLY A 656 -69.85 29.68 20.95
CA GLY A 656 -69.07 29.55 22.20
C GLY A 656 -67.65 30.10 22.10
N VAL A 657 -66.70 29.46 22.78
CA VAL A 657 -65.29 29.90 22.82
C VAL A 657 -64.43 28.90 22.05
N CYS A 658 -63.65 29.41 21.09
CA CYS A 658 -62.71 28.63 20.32
C CYS A 658 -61.30 29.16 20.48
N GLU A 659 -60.31 28.27 20.44
CA GLU A 659 -58.90 28.62 20.53
C GLU A 659 -58.12 28.07 19.34
N SER A 660 -57.14 28.85 18.87
CA SER A 660 -56.16 28.39 17.89
C SER A 660 -54.76 28.91 18.23
N LYS A 661 -53.73 28.11 17.93
CA LYS A 661 -52.33 28.51 18.07
C LYS A 661 -51.81 29.02 16.73
N VAL A 662 -51.45 30.30 16.69
CA VAL A 662 -51.04 30.99 15.47
C VAL A 662 -49.57 31.42 15.61
N PRO A 663 -48.73 31.23 14.57
CA PRO A 663 -47.37 31.73 14.59
C PRO A 663 -47.28 33.24 14.81
N ALA A 664 -46.23 33.66 15.53
CA ALA A 664 -45.99 35.06 15.82
C ALA A 664 -45.72 35.86 14.52
N GLY A 665 -46.28 37.07 14.44
CA GLY A 665 -46.21 37.93 13.26
C GLY A 665 -47.19 37.57 12.15
N THR A 666 -47.97 36.48 12.25
CA THR A 666 -49.01 36.18 11.26
C THR A 666 -50.14 37.21 11.36
N THR A 667 -50.42 37.87 10.25
CA THR A 667 -51.64 38.68 10.08
C THR A 667 -52.79 37.76 9.72
N ILE A 668 -53.84 37.79 10.52
CA ILE A 668 -55.06 37.01 10.34
C ILE A 668 -56.25 37.94 10.10
N THR A 669 -57.23 37.44 9.36
CA THR A 669 -58.54 38.08 9.21
C THR A 669 -59.59 37.15 9.79
N LEU A 670 -60.37 37.66 10.75
CA LEU A 670 -61.55 37.02 11.31
C LEU A 670 -62.78 37.53 10.57
N SER A 671 -63.55 36.62 9.98
CA SER A 671 -64.77 36.94 9.25
C SER A 671 -65.98 36.44 10.03
N GLY A 672 -66.85 37.36 10.42
CA GLY A 672 -68.13 37.04 11.05
C GLY A 672 -69.10 36.45 10.03
N LEU A 673 -69.84 35.43 10.44
CA LEU A 673 -70.84 34.70 9.66
C LEU A 673 -72.16 34.72 10.44
N PRO A 674 -72.98 35.78 10.33
CA PRO A 674 -74.30 35.81 10.98
C PRO A 674 -75.19 34.66 10.50
N GLU A 675 -75.94 34.07 11.42
CA GLU A 675 -77.03 33.14 11.08
C GLU A 675 -78.28 33.91 10.60
N ALA A 676 -79.23 33.20 9.99
CA ALA A 676 -80.46 33.79 9.49
C ALA A 676 -81.23 34.53 10.59
N GLY A 677 -81.58 35.80 10.35
CA GLY A 677 -82.30 36.65 11.31
C GLY A 677 -81.38 37.43 12.25
N TYR A 678 -80.06 37.34 12.11
CA TYR A 678 -79.07 38.03 12.94
C TYR A 678 -78.10 38.88 12.08
N ASP A 679 -77.61 39.97 12.66
CA ASP A 679 -76.51 40.80 12.15
C ASP A 679 -75.40 40.90 13.20
N ILE A 680 -74.18 41.24 12.77
CA ILE A 680 -73.07 41.52 13.70
C ILE A 680 -73.42 42.79 14.49
N SER A 681 -73.61 42.66 15.80
CA SER A 681 -73.88 43.79 16.69
C SER A 681 -72.60 44.49 17.14
N GLY A 682 -71.47 43.80 17.08
CA GLY A 682 -70.15 44.42 17.19
C GLY A 682 -69.05 43.44 17.56
N TRP A 683 -67.82 43.86 17.29
CA TRP A 683 -66.62 43.20 17.78
C TRP A 683 -66.13 43.90 19.05
N THR A 684 -65.47 43.18 19.96
CA THR A 684 -64.84 43.75 21.17
C THR A 684 -63.41 43.25 21.33
N GLY A 685 -62.65 43.93 22.18
CA GLY A 685 -61.21 43.69 22.34
C GLY A 685 -60.42 44.42 21.24
N PRO A 686 -59.39 43.79 20.64
CA PRO A 686 -58.56 44.45 19.61
C PRO A 686 -59.32 44.73 18.29
N CYS A 687 -60.56 44.28 18.16
CA CYS A 687 -61.39 44.40 16.96
C CYS A 687 -62.51 45.46 17.07
N THR A 688 -62.53 46.30 18.11
CA THR A 688 -63.72 47.10 18.49
C THR A 688 -64.27 48.04 17.40
N ASN A 689 -63.46 48.43 16.40
CA ASN A 689 -63.89 49.29 15.29
C ASN A 689 -64.14 48.55 13.96
N SER A 690 -64.17 47.22 13.97
CA SER A 690 -64.41 46.41 12.78
C SER A 690 -65.90 46.30 12.48
N ALA A 691 -66.30 46.54 11.22
CA ALA A 691 -67.69 46.38 10.79
C ALA A 691 -68.07 44.90 10.60
N VAL A 692 -67.29 44.17 9.79
CA VAL A 692 -67.60 42.76 9.41
C VAL A 692 -66.40 41.83 9.54
N ASN A 693 -65.23 42.29 9.08
CA ASN A 693 -63.98 41.55 9.21
C ASN A 693 -63.05 42.25 10.21
N CYS A 694 -62.43 41.48 11.09
CA CYS A 694 -61.35 41.97 11.95
C CYS A 694 -60.00 41.46 11.48
N GLN A 695 -59.12 42.37 11.05
CA GLN A 695 -57.74 42.06 10.73
C GLN A 695 -56.84 42.38 11.92
N LEU A 696 -56.02 41.42 12.34
CA LEU A 696 -55.07 41.59 13.45
C LEU A 696 -53.78 40.81 13.20
N THR A 697 -52.68 41.25 13.82
CA THR A 697 -51.39 40.55 13.76
C THR A 697 -51.11 39.88 15.11
N MET A 698 -50.84 38.58 15.06
CA MET A 698 -50.57 37.74 16.24
C MET A 698 -49.17 37.98 16.78
N ASN A 699 -48.99 38.96 17.67
CA ASN A 699 -47.69 39.27 18.32
C ASN A 699 -47.68 38.96 19.83
N LYS A 700 -48.81 38.51 20.35
CA LYS A 700 -49.07 38.07 21.72
C LYS A 700 -50.34 37.24 21.71
N ASP A 701 -50.69 36.64 22.84
CA ASP A 701 -51.98 36.01 23.00
C ASP A 701 -53.08 37.08 22.89
N ILE A 702 -54.11 36.80 22.09
CA ILE A 702 -55.15 37.74 21.72
C ILE A 702 -56.52 37.11 21.95
N SER A 703 -57.40 37.82 22.64
CA SER A 703 -58.79 37.43 22.82
C SER A 703 -59.70 38.43 22.10
N VAL A 704 -60.62 37.91 21.30
CA VAL A 704 -61.61 38.66 20.52
C VAL A 704 -62.99 38.15 20.88
N ASN A 705 -63.97 39.04 21.06
CA ASN A 705 -65.36 38.61 21.12
C ASN A 705 -66.14 39.25 19.97
N VAL A 706 -67.00 38.48 19.33
CA VAL A 706 -67.99 38.97 18.38
C VAL A 706 -69.38 38.74 18.95
N ALA A 707 -70.21 39.75 18.85
CA ALA A 707 -71.61 39.68 19.22
C ALA A 707 -72.49 39.80 17.97
N PHE A 708 -73.57 39.03 17.97
CA PHE A 708 -74.63 39.04 16.98
C PHE A 708 -75.93 39.48 17.68
N ALA A 709 -76.77 40.23 17.00
CA ALA A 709 -78.10 40.62 17.47
C ALA A 709 -79.13 40.35 16.38
N PRO A 710 -80.41 40.13 16.73
CA PRO A 710 -81.47 40.01 15.73
C PRO A 710 -81.48 41.22 14.80
N ALA A 711 -81.58 40.99 13.50
CA ALA A 711 -81.58 42.06 12.51
C ALA A 711 -82.85 42.92 12.63
N ASP A 712 -82.69 44.25 12.58
CA ASP A 712 -83.77 45.23 12.81
C ASP A 712 -84.83 45.25 11.68
N GLU A 713 -84.56 44.66 10.51
CA GLU A 713 -85.46 44.66 9.35
C GLU A 713 -85.73 43.24 8.83
N GLN A 714 -86.97 42.77 8.99
CA GLN A 714 -87.44 41.49 8.43
C GLN A 714 -87.58 41.56 6.91
N GLY A 715 -87.25 40.48 6.21
CA GLY A 715 -87.22 40.41 4.76
C GLY A 715 -86.04 41.16 4.15
N SER A 716 -84.91 41.23 4.84
CA SER A 716 -83.70 41.90 4.34
C SER A 716 -82.47 41.00 4.39
N ILE A 717 -81.48 41.29 3.53
CA ILE A 717 -80.15 40.70 3.58
C ILE A 717 -79.14 41.83 3.48
N ARG A 718 -78.29 41.99 4.50
CA ARG A 718 -77.12 42.84 4.42
C ARG A 718 -75.98 42.09 3.72
N ILE A 719 -75.42 42.73 2.68
CA ILE A 719 -74.28 42.24 1.91
C ILE A 719 -73.15 43.21 2.12
N ASP A 720 -72.02 42.72 2.61
CA ASP A 720 -70.80 43.50 2.79
C ASP A 720 -69.67 42.86 1.96
N TRP A 721 -68.79 43.67 1.38
CA TRP A 721 -67.67 43.23 0.56
C TRP A 721 -66.41 44.07 0.81
N MET A 722 -65.28 43.61 0.29
CA MET A 722 -64.05 44.42 0.22
C MET A 722 -63.98 45.10 -1.13
N ALA A 723 -63.68 46.39 -1.15
CA ALA A 723 -63.37 47.08 -2.40
C ALA A 723 -62.10 46.49 -3.01
N PRO A 724 -62.09 46.18 -4.32
CA PRO A 724 -60.88 45.71 -4.99
C PRO A 724 -59.82 46.81 -5.02
N ASP A 725 -58.57 46.43 -4.74
CA ASP A 725 -57.39 47.31 -4.80
C ASP A 725 -56.54 47.07 -6.06
N GLN A 726 -56.94 46.08 -6.89
CA GLN A 726 -56.28 45.73 -8.15
C GLN A 726 -57.30 45.34 -9.24
N ARG A 727 -56.92 45.54 -10.50
CA ARG A 727 -57.62 45.09 -11.71
C ARG A 727 -57.22 43.64 -12.02
N GLU A 728 -57.97 42.97 -12.91
CA GLU A 728 -57.71 41.56 -13.28
C GLU A 728 -56.34 41.32 -13.92
N ASP A 729 -55.70 42.36 -14.48
CA ASP A 729 -54.34 42.30 -15.04
C ASP A 729 -53.23 42.54 -13.99
N GLY A 730 -53.59 42.73 -12.71
CA GLY A 730 -52.68 42.98 -11.59
C GLY A 730 -52.25 44.44 -11.43
N SER A 731 -52.75 45.37 -12.26
CA SER A 731 -52.54 46.80 -12.05
C SER A 731 -53.34 47.32 -10.86
N ALA A 732 -52.84 48.36 -10.19
CA ALA A 732 -53.53 48.95 -9.04
C ALA A 732 -54.85 49.62 -9.46
N LEU A 733 -55.89 49.47 -8.63
CA LEU A 733 -57.17 50.15 -8.76
C LEU A 733 -57.37 51.03 -7.53
N SER A 734 -57.44 52.35 -7.74
CA SER A 734 -57.73 53.28 -6.66
C SER A 734 -59.24 53.37 -6.39
N ALA A 735 -59.61 53.69 -5.15
CA ALA A 735 -61.00 53.83 -4.74
C ALA A 735 -61.77 54.90 -5.56
N GLU A 736 -61.08 55.96 -6.01
CA GLU A 736 -61.64 57.04 -6.81
C GLU A 736 -61.98 56.62 -8.25
N GLU A 737 -61.41 55.50 -8.73
CA GLU A 737 -61.68 54.96 -10.06
C GLU A 737 -62.90 54.04 -10.08
N ILE A 738 -63.48 53.70 -8.93
CA ILE A 738 -64.67 52.85 -8.83
C ILE A 738 -65.90 53.70 -9.08
N LEU A 739 -66.71 53.33 -10.07
CA LEU A 739 -67.94 54.04 -10.40
C LEU A 739 -69.13 53.50 -9.61
N CYS A 740 -69.30 52.18 -9.58
CA CYS A 740 -70.39 51.54 -8.83
C CYS A 740 -70.15 50.04 -8.63
N TYR A 741 -71.01 49.45 -7.82
CA TYR A 741 -71.19 48.00 -7.72
C TYR A 741 -72.58 47.61 -8.20
N THR A 742 -72.71 46.44 -8.83
CA THR A 742 -74.03 45.84 -9.10
C THR A 742 -74.11 44.50 -8.40
N ILE A 743 -75.04 44.38 -7.46
CA ILE A 743 -75.29 43.17 -6.68
C ILE A 743 -76.45 42.42 -7.33
N TYR A 744 -76.22 41.19 -7.77
CA TYR A 744 -77.21 40.31 -8.37
C TYR A 744 -77.63 39.24 -7.37
N TYR A 745 -78.93 38.94 -7.28
CA TYR A 745 -79.45 37.95 -6.34
C TYR A 745 -80.66 37.16 -6.85
N GLY A 746 -80.80 35.93 -6.37
CA GLY A 746 -81.91 35.04 -6.72
C GLY A 746 -82.02 33.80 -5.82
N LYS A 747 -83.09 33.03 -5.97
CA LYS A 747 -83.38 31.86 -5.09
C LYS A 747 -82.65 30.58 -5.50
N GLN A 748 -81.90 30.60 -6.61
CA GLN A 748 -81.18 29.44 -7.13
C GLN A 748 -79.78 29.86 -7.58
N SER A 749 -78.78 29.03 -7.26
CA SER A 749 -77.37 29.25 -7.64
C SER A 749 -77.24 29.49 -9.15
N GLY A 750 -76.49 30.53 -9.52
CA GLY A 750 -76.26 30.96 -10.90
C GLY A 750 -77.47 31.57 -11.60
N VAL A 751 -78.62 31.72 -10.93
CA VAL A 751 -79.85 32.30 -11.50
C VAL A 751 -80.27 33.52 -10.67
N TYR A 752 -79.83 34.70 -11.10
CA TYR A 752 -80.07 35.96 -10.40
C TYR A 752 -81.23 36.74 -11.04
N SER A 753 -82.42 36.55 -10.50
CA SER A 753 -83.66 37.19 -10.95
C SER A 753 -83.77 38.69 -10.65
N HIS A 754 -82.95 39.21 -9.74
CA HIS A 754 -82.99 40.60 -9.28
C HIS A 754 -81.57 41.18 -9.21
N SER A 755 -81.46 42.50 -9.27
CA SER A 755 -80.20 43.21 -9.03
C SER A 755 -80.43 44.56 -8.37
N GLN A 756 -79.40 45.03 -7.66
CA GLN A 756 -79.35 46.33 -7.04
C GLN A 756 -78.01 46.99 -7.36
N ARG A 757 -78.07 48.15 -8.01
CA ARG A 757 -76.90 48.98 -8.31
C ARG A 757 -76.63 49.92 -7.13
N VAL A 758 -75.37 50.04 -6.76
CA VAL A 758 -74.87 50.83 -5.63
C VAL A 758 -73.79 51.76 -6.16
N GLU A 759 -74.15 53.02 -6.40
CA GLU A 759 -73.24 54.03 -6.94
C GLU A 759 -72.34 54.61 -5.85
N VAL A 760 -71.12 55.00 -6.23
CA VAL A 760 -70.24 55.75 -5.33
C VAL A 760 -70.86 57.12 -5.06
N GLY A 761 -70.92 57.49 -3.78
CA GLY A 761 -71.53 58.75 -3.35
C GLY A 761 -70.78 59.98 -3.90
N ALA A 762 -71.48 61.11 -4.03
CA ALA A 762 -70.87 62.38 -4.47
C ALA A 762 -69.79 62.92 -3.51
N ASP A 763 -69.67 62.32 -2.32
CA ASP A 763 -68.63 62.55 -1.32
C ASP A 763 -67.35 61.71 -1.56
N GLY A 764 -67.33 60.87 -2.60
CA GLY A 764 -66.19 60.03 -2.96
C GLY A 764 -66.03 58.79 -2.08
N LEU A 765 -66.98 58.49 -1.18
CA LEU A 765 -66.93 57.29 -0.35
C LEU A 765 -67.40 56.08 -1.14
N VAL A 766 -66.49 55.12 -1.33
CA VAL A 766 -66.79 53.85 -1.98
C VAL A 766 -67.64 52.98 -1.04
N PRO A 767 -68.88 52.62 -1.42
CA PRO A 767 -69.73 51.79 -0.60
C PRO A 767 -69.18 50.36 -0.58
N THR A 768 -69.06 49.78 0.60
CA THR A 768 -68.64 48.39 0.82
C THR A 768 -69.75 47.53 1.41
N SER A 769 -70.98 48.03 1.39
CA SER A 769 -72.15 47.33 1.91
C SER A 769 -73.44 47.78 1.25
N VAL A 770 -74.41 46.88 1.13
CA VAL A 770 -75.79 47.18 0.74
C VAL A 770 -76.77 46.28 1.48
N THR A 771 -77.94 46.82 1.82
CA THR A 771 -79.06 46.03 2.32
C THR A 771 -80.05 45.77 1.19
N LEU A 772 -80.18 44.52 0.80
CA LEU A 772 -81.23 44.03 -0.07
C LEU A 772 -82.53 43.95 0.76
N ARG A 773 -83.63 44.51 0.25
CA ARG A 773 -84.91 44.64 0.97
C ARG A 773 -86.03 43.93 0.21
N ASP A 774 -87.19 43.81 0.86
CA ASP A 774 -88.41 43.19 0.31
C ASP A 774 -88.22 41.72 -0.11
N LEU A 775 -87.40 40.99 0.63
CA LEU A 775 -87.11 39.58 0.43
C LEU A 775 -88.07 38.69 1.25
N GLU A 776 -88.26 37.46 0.78
CA GLU A 776 -89.11 36.50 1.50
C GLU A 776 -88.38 35.98 2.73
N LYS A 777 -88.92 36.28 3.92
CA LYS A 777 -88.34 35.91 5.20
C LYS A 777 -88.02 34.42 5.29
N GLY A 778 -86.82 34.08 5.75
CA GLY A 778 -86.36 32.69 5.92
C GLY A 778 -86.00 32.00 4.61
N VAL A 779 -86.09 32.68 3.46
CA VAL A 779 -85.70 32.10 2.17
C VAL A 779 -84.23 32.37 1.88
N GLN A 780 -83.58 31.34 1.35
CA GLN A 780 -82.20 31.40 0.89
C GLN A 780 -82.10 32.13 -0.46
N TYR A 781 -81.18 33.08 -0.53
CA TYR A 781 -80.78 33.81 -1.72
C TYR A 781 -79.30 33.60 -2.00
N TYR A 782 -78.98 33.43 -3.28
CA TYR A 782 -77.65 33.37 -3.84
C TYR A 782 -77.32 34.75 -4.38
N VAL A 783 -76.15 35.29 -4.01
CA VAL A 783 -75.76 36.67 -4.28
C VAL A 783 -74.36 36.73 -4.87
N VAL A 784 -74.19 37.53 -5.92
CA VAL A 784 -72.88 37.91 -6.51
C VAL A 784 -72.81 39.41 -6.73
N GLY A 785 -71.61 39.96 -6.84
CA GLY A 785 -71.39 41.36 -7.19
C GLY A 785 -70.46 41.51 -8.40
N THR A 786 -70.65 42.58 -9.17
CA THR A 786 -69.66 43.10 -10.11
C THR A 786 -69.30 44.53 -9.74
N THR A 787 -68.11 44.97 -10.13
CA THR A 787 -67.64 46.34 -9.96
C THR A 787 -67.47 46.97 -11.35
N GLU A 788 -67.92 48.20 -11.53
CA GLU A 788 -67.62 48.99 -12.72
C GLU A 788 -66.72 50.16 -12.35
N ASP A 789 -65.71 50.42 -13.16
CA ASP A 789 -64.83 51.58 -13.01
C ASP A 789 -65.37 52.82 -13.77
N ILE A 790 -64.72 53.97 -13.58
CA ILE A 790 -65.06 55.22 -14.28
C ILE A 790 -64.88 55.15 -15.81
N SER A 791 -64.19 54.12 -16.33
CA SER A 791 -64.05 53.84 -17.76
C SER A 791 -65.15 52.91 -18.29
N LEU A 792 -66.14 52.56 -17.44
CA LEU A 792 -67.26 51.66 -17.74
C LEU A 792 -66.82 50.21 -18.03
N LEU A 793 -65.66 49.80 -17.52
CA LEU A 793 -65.22 48.42 -17.57
C LEU A 793 -65.75 47.67 -16.34
N SER A 794 -66.44 46.56 -16.58
CA SER A 794 -67.03 45.72 -15.55
C SER A 794 -66.11 44.54 -15.21
N SER A 795 -65.99 44.22 -13.93
CA SER A 795 -65.26 43.04 -13.45
C SER A 795 -65.99 41.74 -13.80
N GLN A 796 -65.29 40.61 -13.69
CA GLN A 796 -65.97 39.33 -13.51
C GLN A 796 -66.85 39.35 -12.24
N VAL A 797 -67.81 38.42 -12.19
CA VAL A 797 -68.65 38.21 -11.01
C VAL A 797 -67.79 37.73 -9.83
N SER A 798 -68.09 38.25 -8.64
CA SER A 798 -67.49 37.76 -7.40
C SER A 798 -67.82 36.28 -7.17
N ASN A 799 -67.17 35.69 -6.16
CA ASN A 799 -67.65 34.43 -5.61
C ASN A 799 -69.12 34.55 -5.19
N GLU A 800 -69.92 33.52 -5.51
CA GLU A 800 -71.31 33.43 -5.08
C GLU A 800 -71.36 33.16 -3.58
N ILE A 801 -72.14 33.97 -2.87
CA ILE A 801 -72.43 33.77 -1.46
C ILE A 801 -73.89 33.39 -1.27
N ILE A 802 -74.14 32.62 -0.22
CA ILE A 802 -75.48 32.21 0.17
C ILE A 802 -75.86 32.98 1.43
N ARG A 803 -77.05 33.59 1.43
CA ARG A 803 -77.61 34.30 2.57
C ARG A 803 -79.09 33.98 2.70
N VAL A 804 -79.59 33.96 3.93
CA VAL A 804 -81.02 33.77 4.19
C VAL A 804 -81.60 35.11 4.58
N ALA A 805 -82.73 35.50 4.00
CA ALA A 805 -83.38 36.76 4.36
C ALA A 805 -83.92 36.72 5.79
N ASN A 806 -83.64 37.79 6.54
CA ASN A 806 -83.97 37.95 7.96
C ASN A 806 -85.46 37.86 8.29
#